data_AF-A0AAN7AM65-F1
#
_entry.id   AF-A0AAN7AM65-F1
#
_cell.length_a   1.000
_cell.length_b   1.000
_cell.length_c   1.000
_cell.angle_alpha   90.00
_cell.angle_beta   90.00
_cell.angle_gamma   90.00
#
_symmetry.space_group_name_H-M   'P 1'
#
loop_
_entity.id
_entity.type
_entity.pdbx_description
1 polymer ?
#
loop_
_entity_poly.entity_id
_entity_poly.type
_entity_poly.pdbx_seq_one_letter_code
_entity_poly.pdbx_strand_id
1 'polypeptide(L)'
;MPLKATDLKAYRKDERFGHRLMTAEERIRLLKPYLPTPPPQRSAKRATSKVREGRKERLGVRRLLRRSWHILVFTIVHFFFSLYVRSRQAYHMLGNRFYSVYHHHHHSPELIQKDIKGLSRLPKHLSVILTLEEGRSGAGLEKLVNEAADVAAWCASAGIPQLSIYEKTGILKGYVKETHHAMSEKLKTYFGPSSYPSVTLGAPHVPQIQSGLLSHGSTEKDRKNINIILLSAEDGRDSIVDLTKTLAEMSQRKKIQTADITTELIDAELSESVMSEPDLLILFTPHVELAGYPPWQIRLTEIFHVRDNQGVGYQVFYRGLCKFARAQMQTMGSQGAQSPAPHVTDKKQEDEDIMSALFRVPAVRSGTAALNRALFDKKVDIAAAVIRENKLLSEYRKALVKSDDILKLDRISPIRGHPDSSLADKGAKCLLLHPRIKVQKAETWGPVIQDAVQKGDVNLIPYELRLNYDYYSFRDIMESILPEDLHDEIPGGFNVAGHVAHLNLRKQYLPYKSIIAEVLQDKNPHIKTVINKVDDVGAESEFRTFQYEVLAGPGDLNVTLTENGCVFEFDYSKVYWNSKLETEHTRLVKLFEPGAVVCDVMGGIGPFAVPAGKKGVFVWANDKNPESYKYLKAAVERNRVEQFVRPFNADGLDFIHQAADSVLAAHQNQEKAVVITKKKAPQTTTEKRQKKKSPPVLIEEKIPVPATIGHFVMNLPASAIEFLGAYRGVYSGRESLFSSPQQPLPLVHVYCFSFKPDNTTGTSAQKDICERITKTLGYPVKLVDDKAEEKAINEGEVVIRNVRNVSPNKWMYCASFRLPAEVAFAPRE
;
A
#
# COMPACT_ATOMS: atom_id res chain seq x y z
N MET A 1 36.82 11.36 1.56
CA MET A 1 37.35 12.05 0.38
C MET A 1 36.32 12.02 -0.73
N PRO A 2 36.08 13.11 -1.48
CA PRO A 2 35.27 13.05 -2.69
C PRO A 2 35.94 12.13 -3.73
N LEU A 3 35.13 11.33 -4.43
CA LEU A 3 35.61 10.46 -5.51
C LEU A 3 36.26 11.30 -6.60
N LYS A 4 37.46 10.89 -7.06
CA LYS A 4 38.08 11.50 -8.24
C LYS A 4 37.14 11.38 -9.43
N ALA A 5 37.01 12.45 -10.21
CA ALA A 5 36.10 12.50 -11.35
C ALA A 5 36.35 11.38 -12.39
N THR A 6 37.59 10.91 -12.50
CA THR A 6 37.98 9.76 -13.34
C THR A 6 37.41 8.45 -12.83
N ASP A 7 37.48 8.21 -11.52
CA ASP A 7 37.03 6.98 -10.88
C ASP A 7 35.49 6.93 -10.88
N LEU A 8 34.85 8.09 -10.68
CA LEU A 8 33.40 8.24 -10.80
C LEU A 8 32.91 7.96 -12.23
N LYS A 9 33.62 8.47 -13.25
CA LYS A 9 33.31 8.18 -14.66
C LYS A 9 33.49 6.70 -14.98
N ALA A 10 34.54 6.06 -14.49
CA ALA A 10 34.78 4.63 -14.69
C ALA A 10 33.71 3.76 -14.01
N TYR A 11 33.34 4.08 -12.77
CA TYR A 11 32.28 3.39 -12.04
C TYR A 11 30.92 3.54 -12.72
N ARG A 12 30.54 4.77 -13.12
CA ARG A 12 29.29 5.02 -13.85
C ARG A 12 29.27 4.32 -15.21
N LYS A 13 30.42 4.23 -15.87
CA LYS A 13 30.55 3.48 -17.12
C LYS A 13 30.30 1.99 -16.89
N ASP A 14 30.81 1.39 -15.82
CA ASP A 14 30.54 -0.02 -15.48
C ASP A 14 29.08 -0.27 -15.06
N GLU A 15 28.50 0.66 -14.28
CA GLU A 15 27.08 0.64 -13.91
C GLU A 15 26.15 0.66 -15.13
N ARG A 16 26.46 1.45 -16.16
CA ARG A 16 25.72 1.50 -17.44
C ARG A 16 25.62 0.14 -18.14
N PHE A 17 26.58 -0.76 -17.90
CA PHE A 17 26.59 -2.10 -18.48
C PHE A 17 26.19 -3.18 -17.45
N GLY A 18 25.47 -2.81 -16.40
CA GLY A 18 24.98 -3.74 -15.37
C GLY A 18 26.12 -4.38 -14.56
N HIS A 19 27.21 -3.64 -14.38
CA HIS A 19 28.43 -4.09 -13.71
C HIS A 19 29.14 -5.29 -14.35
N ARG A 20 29.11 -5.34 -15.69
CA ARG A 20 29.75 -6.40 -16.49
C ARG A 20 31.09 -5.96 -17.10
N LEU A 21 31.47 -4.68 -17.02
CA LEU A 21 32.73 -4.17 -17.57
C LEU A 21 33.91 -4.36 -16.62
N MET A 22 33.66 -4.35 -15.31
CA MET A 22 34.67 -4.52 -14.27
C MET A 22 34.36 -5.75 -13.41
N THR A 23 35.38 -6.57 -13.18
CA THR A 23 35.30 -7.66 -12.21
C THR A 23 35.02 -7.11 -10.82
N ALA A 24 34.49 -7.95 -9.92
CA ALA A 24 34.23 -7.55 -8.54
C ALA A 24 35.51 -7.04 -7.85
N GLU A 25 36.66 -7.63 -8.14
CA GLU A 25 37.96 -7.22 -7.60
C GLU A 25 38.41 -5.86 -8.13
N GLU A 26 38.20 -5.57 -9.41
CA GLU A 26 38.52 -4.26 -10.00
C GLU A 26 37.62 -3.14 -9.45
N ARG A 27 36.34 -3.44 -9.23
CA ARG A 27 35.41 -2.50 -8.56
C ARG A 27 35.82 -2.23 -7.12
N ILE A 28 36.16 -3.28 -6.38
CA ILE A 28 36.67 -3.15 -5.01
C ILE A 28 37.96 -2.34 -5.02
N ARG A 29 38.87 -2.57 -5.97
CA ARG A 29 40.14 -1.83 -6.09
C ARG A 29 39.93 -0.36 -6.43
N LEU A 30 38.94 -0.04 -7.26
CA LEU A 30 38.55 1.33 -7.60
C LEU A 30 37.95 2.07 -6.38
N LEU A 31 37.21 1.36 -5.52
CA LEU A 31 36.60 1.90 -4.32
C LEU A 31 37.52 1.89 -3.08
N LYS A 32 38.54 1.02 -3.06
CA LYS A 32 39.48 0.79 -1.95
C LYS A 32 40.10 2.05 -1.35
N PRO A 33 40.52 3.07 -2.13
CA PRO A 33 41.06 4.32 -1.58
C PRO A 33 40.04 5.16 -0.82
N TYR A 34 38.74 4.92 -1.04
CA TYR A 34 37.62 5.65 -0.44
C TYR A 34 36.95 4.86 0.69
N LEU A 35 37.35 3.61 0.92
CA LEU A 35 36.86 2.78 2.02
C LEU A 35 37.60 3.14 3.33
N PRO A 36 36.89 3.17 4.48
CA PRO A 36 37.53 3.39 5.77
C PRO A 36 38.53 2.27 6.08
N THR A 37 39.66 2.63 6.70
CA THR A 37 40.67 1.64 7.10
C THR A 37 40.10 0.68 8.15
N PRO A 38 40.19 -0.65 7.94
CA PRO A 38 39.77 -1.61 8.95
C PRO A 38 40.65 -1.50 10.20
N PRO A 39 40.11 -1.74 11.41
CA PRO A 39 40.89 -1.75 12.64
C PRO A 39 41.95 -2.85 12.62
N PRO A 40 43.07 -2.69 13.36
CA PRO A 40 44.19 -3.62 13.33
C PRO A 40 43.76 -5.02 13.79
N GLN A 41 43.99 -6.02 12.94
CA GLN A 41 43.72 -7.42 13.26
C GLN A 41 44.69 -7.92 14.33
N ARG A 42 44.15 -8.31 15.50
CA ARG A 42 44.87 -9.16 16.46
C ARG A 42 45.11 -10.54 15.84
N SER A 43 46.35 -11.00 15.94
CA SER A 43 46.87 -12.26 15.39
C SER A 43 46.08 -13.48 15.88
N ALA A 44 45.32 -14.08 14.97
CA ALA A 44 44.64 -15.34 15.22
C ALA A 44 45.65 -16.49 15.17
N LYS A 45 45.97 -17.07 16.33
CA LYS A 45 46.64 -18.37 16.43
C LYS A 45 45.76 -19.43 15.77
N ARG A 46 46.36 -20.16 14.84
CA ARG A 46 45.79 -21.25 14.05
C ARG A 46 45.46 -22.42 14.99
N ALA A 47 44.21 -22.51 15.44
CA ALA A 47 43.69 -23.68 16.13
C ALA A 47 42.95 -24.57 15.12
N THR A 48 43.58 -25.69 14.77
CA THR A 48 43.01 -26.79 13.98
C THR A 48 41.92 -27.49 14.81
N SER A 49 40.65 -27.13 14.61
CA SER A 49 39.54 -27.88 15.18
C SER A 49 39.19 -29.07 14.29
N LYS A 50 39.42 -30.27 14.83
CA LYS A 50 38.86 -31.52 14.32
C LYS A 50 37.33 -31.38 14.26
N VAL A 51 36.78 -31.53 13.08
CA VAL A 51 35.34 -31.71 12.84
C VAL A 51 34.90 -32.94 13.64
N ARG A 52 34.12 -32.70 14.71
CA ARG A 52 33.41 -33.75 15.43
C ARG A 52 32.11 -33.98 14.67
N GLU A 53 31.99 -35.15 14.05
CA GLU A 53 30.77 -35.58 13.37
C GLU A 53 29.54 -35.43 14.29
N GLY A 54 28.53 -34.75 13.77
CA GLY A 54 27.27 -34.52 14.44
C GLY A 54 26.56 -35.83 14.76
N ARG A 55 26.13 -35.96 16.02
CA ARG A 55 25.13 -36.94 16.44
C ARG A 55 23.89 -36.78 15.55
N LYS A 56 23.55 -37.84 14.80
CA LYS A 56 22.30 -37.95 14.05
C LYS A 56 21.11 -37.84 15.02
N GLU A 57 20.47 -36.68 15.05
CA GLU A 57 19.16 -36.53 15.69
C GLU A 57 18.13 -37.35 14.90
N ARG A 58 17.41 -38.23 15.59
CA ARG A 58 16.34 -39.03 15.01
C ARG A 58 15.21 -38.09 14.52
N LEU A 59 15.03 -38.04 13.21
CA LEU A 59 13.93 -37.35 12.53
C LEU A 59 12.58 -37.86 13.05
N GLY A 60 11.90 -37.08 13.88
CA GLY A 60 10.57 -37.42 14.38
C GLY A 60 9.55 -37.48 13.24
N VAL A 61 8.84 -38.61 13.11
CA VAL A 61 7.84 -38.91 12.06
C VAL A 61 6.80 -37.78 11.91
N ARG A 62 6.42 -37.12 13.01
CA ARG A 62 5.49 -35.97 12.99
C ARG A 62 6.04 -34.74 12.26
N ARG A 63 7.35 -34.48 12.36
CA ARG A 63 8.05 -33.37 11.68
C ARG A 63 8.12 -33.64 10.17
N LEU A 64 8.31 -34.91 9.80
CA LEU A 64 8.34 -35.38 8.41
C LEU A 64 6.95 -35.31 7.78
N LEU A 65 5.90 -35.77 8.47
CA LEU A 65 4.51 -35.66 8.02
C LEU A 65 4.05 -34.21 7.83
N ARG A 66 4.40 -33.31 8.74
CA ARG A 66 4.06 -31.87 8.62
C ARG A 66 4.78 -31.21 7.44
N ARG A 67 6.07 -31.51 7.23
CA ARG A 67 6.82 -31.02 6.06
C ARG A 67 6.23 -31.59 4.77
N SER A 68 5.92 -32.88 4.73
CA SER A 68 5.25 -33.51 3.58
C SER A 68 3.89 -32.89 3.29
N TRP A 69 3.11 -32.54 4.31
CA TRP A 69 1.84 -31.84 4.15
C TRP A 69 2.01 -30.43 3.57
N HIS A 70 2.95 -29.64 4.09
CA HIS A 70 3.23 -28.31 3.54
C HIS A 70 3.72 -28.37 2.09
N ILE A 71 4.57 -29.34 1.76
CA ILE A 71 5.03 -29.58 0.38
C ILE A 71 3.85 -30.02 -0.50
N LEU A 72 2.99 -30.90 -0.01
CA LEU A 72 1.81 -31.35 -0.76
C LEU A 72 0.87 -30.18 -1.07
N VAL A 73 0.53 -29.36 -0.07
CA VAL A 73 -0.32 -28.17 -0.25
C VAL A 73 0.32 -27.18 -1.21
N PHE A 74 1.62 -26.89 -1.05
CA PHE A 74 2.34 -26.01 -1.98
C PHE A 74 2.31 -26.58 -3.41
N THR A 75 2.58 -27.87 -3.59
CA THR A 75 2.56 -28.52 -4.90
C THR A 75 1.17 -28.48 -5.54
N ILE A 76 0.10 -28.68 -4.76
CA ILE A 76 -1.28 -28.59 -5.25
C ILE A 76 -1.59 -27.15 -5.70
N VAL A 77 -1.31 -26.15 -4.86
CA VAL A 77 -1.56 -24.74 -5.21
C VAL A 77 -0.72 -24.32 -6.41
N HIS A 78 0.56 -24.66 -6.41
CA HIS A 78 1.47 -24.38 -7.51
C HIS A 78 1.04 -25.09 -8.80
N PHE A 79 0.54 -26.32 -8.72
CA PHE A 79 0.01 -27.07 -9.88
C PHE A 79 -1.18 -26.36 -10.49
N PHE A 80 -2.20 -26.02 -9.69
CA PHE A 80 -3.39 -25.33 -10.21
C PHE A 80 -3.06 -23.93 -10.72
N PHE A 81 -2.21 -23.18 -10.04
CA PHE A 81 -1.76 -21.87 -10.49
C PHE A 81 -0.95 -21.96 -11.80
N SER A 82 -0.03 -22.93 -11.90
CA SER A 82 0.74 -23.19 -13.12
C SER A 82 -0.14 -23.63 -14.28
N LEU A 83 -1.14 -24.47 -14.02
CA LEU A 83 -2.12 -24.90 -15.00
C LEU A 83 -2.93 -23.71 -15.52
N TYR A 84 -3.44 -22.87 -14.61
CA TYR A 84 -4.15 -21.65 -14.97
C TYR A 84 -3.29 -20.71 -15.83
N VAL A 85 -2.04 -20.43 -15.43
CA VAL A 85 -1.13 -19.56 -16.19
C VAL A 85 -0.85 -20.14 -17.58
N ARG A 86 -0.55 -21.44 -17.69
CA ARG A 86 -0.30 -22.09 -19.00
C ARG A 86 -1.55 -22.10 -19.88
N SER A 87 -2.72 -22.39 -19.33
CA SER A 87 -3.98 -22.37 -20.08
C SER A 87 -4.31 -20.97 -20.58
N ARG A 88 -4.10 -19.93 -19.75
CA ARG A 88 -4.26 -18.53 -20.16
C ARG A 88 -3.29 -18.13 -21.26
N GLN A 89 -2.00 -18.46 -21.10
CA GLN A 89 -0.97 -18.20 -22.11
C GLN A 89 -1.29 -18.91 -23.43
N ALA A 90 -1.69 -20.18 -23.39
CA ALA A 90 -2.09 -20.93 -24.58
C ALA A 90 -3.30 -20.30 -25.27
N TYR A 91 -4.33 -19.89 -24.51
CA TYR A 91 -5.50 -19.20 -25.05
C TYR A 91 -5.14 -17.88 -25.74
N HIS A 92 -4.31 -17.04 -25.09
CA HIS A 92 -3.85 -15.78 -25.69
C HIS A 92 -2.92 -15.99 -26.89
N MET A 93 -2.05 -17.00 -26.87
CA MET A 93 -1.20 -17.36 -28.01
C MET A 93 -2.05 -17.79 -29.21
N LEU A 94 -3.05 -18.65 -29.00
CA LEU A 94 -3.99 -19.08 -30.04
C LEU A 94 -4.78 -17.89 -30.62
N GLY A 95 -5.31 -17.03 -29.75
CA GLY A 95 -6.01 -15.81 -30.16
C GLY A 95 -5.10 -14.88 -30.98
N ASN A 96 -3.90 -14.59 -30.49
CA ASN A 96 -2.94 -13.72 -31.19
C ASN A 96 -2.50 -14.32 -32.53
N ARG A 97 -2.33 -15.64 -32.61
CA ARG A 97 -2.01 -16.33 -33.87
C ARG A 97 -3.15 -16.22 -34.87
N PHE A 98 -4.40 -16.38 -34.43
CA PHE A 98 -5.57 -16.18 -35.27
C PHE A 98 -5.64 -14.74 -35.81
N TYR A 99 -5.46 -13.73 -34.94
CA TYR A 99 -5.41 -12.32 -35.36
C TYR A 99 -4.27 -12.03 -36.34
N SER A 100 -3.08 -12.61 -36.12
CA SER A 100 -1.93 -12.46 -37.01
C SER A 100 -2.15 -13.09 -38.39
N VAL A 101 -2.91 -14.17 -38.48
CA VAL A 101 -3.30 -14.79 -39.76
C VAL A 101 -4.42 -13.99 -40.43
N TYR A 102 -5.40 -13.50 -39.67
CA TYR A 102 -6.54 -12.75 -40.21
C TYR A 102 -6.14 -11.37 -40.75
N HIS A 103 -5.28 -10.63 -40.03
CA HIS A 103 -4.75 -9.32 -40.44
C HIS A 103 -3.33 -9.42 -40.99
N HIS A 104 -3.08 -10.37 -41.89
CA HIS A 104 -1.77 -10.51 -42.51
C HIS A 104 -1.59 -9.50 -43.65
N HIS A 105 -0.64 -8.58 -43.53
CA HIS A 105 -0.46 -7.46 -44.46
C HIS A 105 0.36 -7.80 -45.73
N HIS A 106 0.98 -8.98 -45.84
CA HIS A 106 1.76 -9.42 -47.02
C HIS A 106 2.77 -8.38 -47.56
N HIS A 107 3.34 -7.56 -46.67
CA HIS A 107 4.21 -6.42 -47.03
C HIS A 107 3.57 -5.45 -48.05
N SER A 108 2.25 -5.34 -48.10
CA SER A 108 1.51 -4.42 -48.97
C SER A 108 0.96 -3.25 -48.14
N PRO A 109 1.28 -1.99 -48.50
CA PRO A 109 0.74 -0.81 -47.83
C PRO A 109 -0.77 -0.68 -48.02
N GLU A 110 -1.33 -1.19 -49.13
CA GLU A 110 -2.77 -1.15 -49.42
C GLU A 110 -3.59 -1.96 -48.42
N LEU A 111 -3.07 -3.11 -47.97
CA LEU A 111 -3.74 -3.95 -46.97
C LEU A 111 -3.78 -3.27 -45.59
N ILE A 112 -2.68 -2.62 -45.20
CA ILE A 112 -2.63 -1.83 -43.95
C ILE A 112 -3.59 -0.65 -44.04
N GLN A 113 -3.62 0.07 -45.17
CA GLN A 113 -4.55 1.17 -45.40
C GLN A 113 -6.02 0.72 -45.38
N LYS A 114 -6.30 -0.47 -45.90
CA LYS A 114 -7.64 -1.08 -45.85
C LYS A 114 -8.08 -1.38 -44.41
N ASP A 115 -7.19 -1.94 -43.60
CA ASP A 115 -7.47 -2.24 -42.18
C ASP A 115 -7.83 -0.97 -41.39
N ILE A 116 -7.13 0.14 -41.64
CA ILE A 116 -7.33 1.39 -40.89
C ILE A 116 -8.42 2.31 -41.45
N LYS A 117 -8.94 2.06 -42.66
CA LYS A 117 -9.91 2.94 -43.35
C LYS A 117 -11.18 3.22 -42.54
N GLY A 118 -11.57 2.30 -41.65
CA GLY A 118 -12.74 2.42 -40.78
C GLY A 118 -12.48 3.06 -39.42
N LEU A 119 -11.24 3.49 -39.13
CA LEU A 119 -10.89 4.13 -37.85
C LEU A 119 -11.26 5.61 -37.87
N SER A 120 -11.88 6.08 -36.77
CA SER A 120 -12.33 7.48 -36.61
C SER A 120 -11.18 8.49 -36.54
N ARG A 121 -10.02 8.08 -36.02
CA ARG A 121 -8.81 8.91 -35.89
C ARG A 121 -7.54 8.05 -35.82
N LEU A 122 -6.42 8.66 -36.18
CA LEU A 122 -5.07 8.07 -36.10
C LEU A 122 -4.15 8.98 -35.29
N PRO A 123 -3.14 8.43 -34.58
CA PRO A 123 -2.16 9.23 -33.88
C PRO A 123 -1.29 9.99 -34.89
N LYS A 124 -1.00 11.27 -34.60
CA LYS A 124 -0.02 12.07 -35.32
C LYS A 124 1.40 11.69 -34.89
N HIS A 125 1.57 11.36 -33.61
CA HIS A 125 2.83 10.88 -33.06
C HIS A 125 2.63 9.54 -32.35
N LEU A 126 3.27 8.50 -32.85
CA LEU A 126 3.30 7.17 -32.23
C LEU A 126 4.65 6.95 -31.54
N SER A 127 4.65 6.35 -30.35
CA SER A 127 5.87 5.83 -29.75
C SER A 127 5.78 4.34 -29.42
N VAL A 128 6.93 3.65 -29.47
CA VAL A 128 7.04 2.23 -29.15
C VAL A 128 8.23 1.96 -28.22
N ILE A 129 8.08 0.98 -27.34
CA ILE A 129 9.18 0.45 -26.52
C ILE A 129 9.61 -0.90 -27.07
N LEU A 130 10.88 -0.98 -27.48
CA LEU A 130 11.52 -2.21 -27.95
C LEU A 130 12.58 -2.68 -26.94
N THR A 131 12.76 -4.00 -26.87
CA THR A 131 13.66 -4.64 -25.91
C THR A 131 14.71 -5.48 -26.63
N LEU A 132 15.98 -5.27 -26.30
CA LEU A 132 17.07 -6.12 -26.79
C LEU A 132 17.00 -7.51 -26.12
N GLU A 133 16.81 -8.56 -26.90
CA GLU A 133 16.88 -9.94 -26.40
C GLU A 133 18.32 -10.38 -26.13
N GLU A 134 18.57 -11.03 -24.98
CA GLU A 134 19.88 -11.60 -24.62
C GLU A 134 20.18 -12.86 -25.49
N GLY A 135 20.64 -12.64 -26.72
CA GLY A 135 21.08 -13.69 -27.65
C GLY A 135 22.60 -13.87 -27.71
N ARG A 136 23.07 -15.06 -28.10
CA ARG A 136 24.49 -15.28 -28.44
C ARG A 136 24.82 -14.58 -29.77
N SER A 137 25.87 -13.75 -29.78
CA SER A 137 26.51 -13.20 -30.98
C SER A 137 25.62 -12.36 -31.91
N GLY A 138 25.38 -11.08 -31.61
CA GLY A 138 24.88 -10.06 -32.56
C GLY A 138 23.43 -10.19 -33.06
N ALA A 139 22.84 -11.40 -33.03
CA ALA A 139 21.51 -11.69 -33.56
C ALA A 139 20.39 -10.89 -32.88
N GLY A 140 20.55 -10.55 -31.59
CA GLY A 140 19.58 -9.71 -30.87
C GLY A 140 19.51 -8.28 -31.41
N LEU A 141 20.65 -7.70 -31.83
CA LEU A 141 20.69 -6.36 -32.42
C LEU A 141 20.08 -6.36 -33.82
N GLU A 142 20.40 -7.35 -34.63
CA GLU A 142 19.81 -7.50 -35.97
C GLU A 142 18.29 -7.66 -35.90
N LYS A 143 17.78 -8.45 -34.94
CA LYS A 143 16.35 -8.57 -34.67
C LYS A 143 15.75 -7.21 -34.28
N LEU A 144 16.36 -6.50 -33.34
CA LEU A 144 15.89 -5.19 -32.89
C LEU A 144 15.83 -4.15 -34.02
N VAL A 145 16.85 -4.12 -34.88
CA VAL A 145 16.89 -3.24 -36.06
C VAL A 145 15.77 -3.59 -37.04
N ASN A 146 15.54 -4.88 -37.28
CA ASN A 146 14.45 -5.35 -38.13
C ASN A 146 13.07 -5.00 -37.56
N GLU A 147 12.86 -5.18 -36.25
CA GLU A 147 11.62 -4.81 -35.56
C GLU A 147 11.36 -3.29 -35.64
N ALA A 148 12.39 -2.46 -35.46
CA ALA A 148 12.31 -1.02 -35.66
C ALA A 148 11.93 -0.65 -37.10
N ALA A 149 12.49 -1.35 -38.09
CA ALA A 149 12.17 -1.16 -39.50
C ALA A 149 10.74 -1.60 -39.86
N ASP A 150 10.25 -2.69 -39.27
CA ASP A 150 8.88 -3.18 -39.47
C ASP A 150 7.86 -2.16 -38.93
N VAL A 151 8.07 -1.66 -37.70
CA VAL A 151 7.18 -0.63 -37.12
C VAL A 151 7.21 0.66 -37.95
N ALA A 152 8.38 1.08 -38.45
CA ALA A 152 8.50 2.23 -39.34
C ALA A 152 7.69 2.04 -40.64
N ALA A 153 7.77 0.86 -41.25
CA ALA A 153 6.99 0.53 -42.45
C ALA A 153 5.49 0.50 -42.18
N TRP A 154 5.05 -0.01 -41.01
CA TRP A 154 3.65 0.02 -40.61
C TRP A 154 3.13 1.45 -40.38
N CYS A 155 3.92 2.30 -39.71
CA CYS A 155 3.57 3.71 -39.50
C CYS A 155 3.45 4.46 -40.82
N ALA A 156 4.44 4.30 -41.72
CA ALA A 156 4.43 4.92 -43.03
C ALA A 156 3.23 4.46 -43.88
N SER A 157 2.90 3.17 -43.82
CA SER A 157 1.76 2.56 -44.51
C SER A 157 0.42 3.07 -43.95
N ALA A 158 0.34 3.23 -42.62
CA ALA A 158 -0.82 3.79 -41.94
C ALA A 158 -0.99 5.31 -42.10
N GLY A 159 0.05 6.02 -42.58
CA GLY A 159 0.05 7.47 -42.72
C GLY A 159 0.35 8.22 -41.41
N ILE A 160 1.03 7.59 -40.47
CA ILE A 160 1.49 8.22 -39.21
C ILE A 160 2.81 8.94 -39.48
N PRO A 161 2.88 10.27 -39.34
CA PRO A 161 4.03 11.06 -39.79
C PRO A 161 5.23 11.05 -38.82
N GLN A 162 5.02 10.75 -37.53
CA GLN A 162 6.07 10.78 -36.52
C GLN A 162 6.10 9.49 -35.68
N LEU A 163 7.29 8.90 -35.55
CA LEU A 163 7.54 7.67 -34.79
C LEU A 163 8.72 7.86 -33.82
N SER A 164 8.50 7.59 -32.54
CA SER A 164 9.57 7.55 -31.53
C SER A 164 9.84 6.14 -31.05
N ILE A 165 11.05 5.63 -31.25
CA ILE A 165 11.46 4.27 -30.88
C ILE A 165 12.37 4.35 -29.67
N TYR A 166 11.92 3.81 -28.54
CA TYR A 166 12.71 3.75 -27.32
C TYR A 166 13.32 2.37 -27.11
N GLU A 167 14.62 2.34 -26.84
CA GLU A 167 15.34 1.18 -26.35
C GLU A 167 16.25 1.60 -25.17
N LYS A 168 16.14 0.89 -24.05
CA LYS A 168 16.72 1.27 -22.76
C LYS A 168 18.23 1.54 -22.82
N THR A 169 19.00 0.66 -23.45
CA THR A 169 20.47 0.75 -23.47
C THR A 169 21.00 1.83 -24.41
N GLY A 170 20.20 2.26 -25.39
CA GLY A 170 20.59 3.20 -26.41
C GLY A 170 21.46 2.60 -27.51
N ILE A 171 21.51 1.27 -27.64
CA ILE A 171 22.37 0.60 -28.63
C ILE A 171 22.06 1.06 -30.06
N LEU A 172 20.78 1.31 -30.38
CA LEU A 172 20.34 1.78 -31.70
C LEU A 172 20.96 3.13 -32.10
N LYS A 173 21.28 4.00 -31.13
CA LYS A 173 21.97 5.27 -31.39
C LYS A 173 23.41 5.10 -31.83
N GLY A 174 24.03 3.96 -31.52
CA GLY A 174 25.34 3.59 -32.06
C GLY A 174 25.27 3.10 -33.51
N TYR A 175 24.08 2.70 -33.98
CA TYR A 175 23.84 2.05 -35.28
C TYR A 175 22.79 2.81 -36.11
N VAL A 176 22.79 4.15 -36.05
CA VAL A 176 21.80 4.98 -36.76
C VAL A 176 21.86 4.77 -38.26
N LYS A 177 23.05 4.60 -38.84
CA LYS A 177 23.24 4.39 -40.29
C LYS A 177 22.66 3.06 -40.75
N GLU A 178 22.95 1.99 -40.00
CA GLU A 178 22.48 0.64 -40.26
C GLU A 178 20.96 0.55 -40.07
N THR A 179 20.44 1.19 -39.03
CA THR A 179 19.00 1.28 -38.75
C THR A 179 18.27 2.05 -39.86
N HIS A 180 18.82 3.19 -40.30
CA HIS A 180 18.28 3.97 -41.41
C HIS A 180 18.28 3.19 -42.73
N HIS A 181 19.35 2.45 -43.01
CA HIS A 181 19.45 1.58 -44.17
C HIS A 181 18.39 0.47 -44.13
N ALA A 182 18.26 -0.23 -43.00
CA ALA A 182 17.26 -1.27 -42.80
C ALA A 182 15.82 -0.75 -42.96
N MET A 183 15.52 0.43 -42.40
CA MET A 183 14.23 1.11 -42.58
C MET A 183 13.96 1.44 -44.05
N SER A 184 14.96 1.99 -44.74
CA SER A 184 14.84 2.34 -46.17
C SER A 184 14.61 1.12 -47.04
N GLU A 185 15.35 0.02 -46.84
CA GLU A 185 15.15 -1.23 -47.57
C GLU A 185 13.78 -1.87 -47.28
N LYS A 186 13.34 -1.82 -46.01
CA LYS A 186 12.00 -2.31 -45.64
C LYS A 186 10.91 -1.50 -46.33
N LEU A 187 11.03 -0.17 -46.36
CA LEU A 187 10.06 0.69 -47.06
C LEU A 187 10.06 0.47 -48.57
N LYS A 188 11.21 0.25 -49.21
CA LYS A 188 11.28 -0.16 -50.62
C LYS A 188 10.55 -1.48 -50.86
N THR A 189 10.62 -2.41 -49.91
CA THR A 189 9.91 -3.69 -49.99
C THR A 189 8.39 -3.50 -49.96
N TYR A 190 7.89 -2.54 -49.18
CA TYR A 190 6.44 -2.26 -49.08
C TYR A 190 5.93 -1.42 -50.25
N PHE A 191 6.60 -0.32 -50.57
CA PHE A 191 6.10 0.69 -51.51
C PHE A 191 6.73 0.60 -52.90
N GLY A 192 7.68 -0.31 -53.11
CA GLY A 192 8.47 -0.41 -54.33
C GLY A 192 9.68 0.56 -54.38
N PRO A 193 10.68 0.30 -55.24
CA PRO A 193 11.92 1.09 -55.30
C PRO A 193 11.76 2.55 -55.73
N SER A 194 10.66 2.89 -56.41
CA SER A 194 10.45 4.20 -57.04
C SER A 194 9.44 5.12 -56.32
N SER A 195 8.75 4.61 -55.30
CA SER A 195 7.58 5.28 -54.69
C SER A 195 7.56 5.22 -53.16
N TYR A 196 8.66 4.82 -52.51
CA TYR A 196 8.73 4.73 -51.06
C TYR A 196 8.86 6.11 -50.39
N PRO A 197 8.27 6.30 -49.19
CA PRO A 197 8.35 7.55 -48.45
C PRO A 197 9.78 7.83 -47.98
N SER A 198 10.15 9.12 -47.92
CA SER A 198 11.43 9.51 -47.34
C SER A 198 11.43 9.24 -45.83
N VAL A 199 12.59 8.83 -45.31
CA VAL A 199 12.81 8.63 -43.88
C VAL A 199 13.82 9.64 -43.38
N THR A 200 13.43 10.39 -42.35
CA THR A 200 14.35 11.15 -41.51
C THR A 200 14.54 10.37 -40.21
N LEU A 201 15.78 9.98 -39.89
CA LEU A 201 16.12 9.29 -38.65
C LEU A 201 17.08 10.15 -37.83
N GLY A 202 16.74 10.43 -36.58
CA GLY A 202 17.58 11.16 -35.65
C GLY A 202 17.57 10.58 -34.25
N ALA A 203 18.44 11.11 -33.40
CA ALA A 203 18.39 10.92 -31.95
C ALA A 203 18.80 12.25 -31.29
N PRO A 204 18.39 12.52 -30.04
CA PRO A 204 18.88 13.68 -29.30
C PRO A 204 20.42 13.73 -29.32
N HIS A 205 20.96 14.91 -29.65
CA HIS A 205 22.41 15.17 -29.79
C HIS A 205 23.15 14.37 -30.88
N VAL A 206 22.44 13.69 -31.78
CA VAL A 206 23.00 13.00 -32.96
C VAL A 206 22.47 13.66 -34.24
N PRO A 207 23.32 13.95 -35.25
CA PRO A 207 22.87 14.52 -36.51
C PRO A 207 21.80 13.66 -37.19
N GLN A 208 20.75 14.29 -37.70
CA GLN A 208 19.69 13.61 -38.45
C GLN A 208 20.24 13.09 -39.79
N ILE A 209 19.86 11.86 -40.14
CA ILE A 209 20.14 11.24 -41.43
C ILE A 209 18.84 11.22 -42.23
N GLN A 210 18.86 11.80 -43.43
CA GLN A 210 17.75 11.78 -44.36
C GLN A 210 18.10 10.88 -45.56
N SER A 211 17.15 10.06 -46.01
CA SER A 211 17.32 9.29 -47.25
C SER A 211 17.52 10.24 -48.43
N GLY A 212 18.58 10.01 -49.23
CA GLY A 212 18.99 10.90 -50.32
C GLY A 212 17.92 11.08 -51.39
N LEU A 213 17.76 12.34 -51.85
CA LEU A 213 16.92 12.73 -52.99
C LEU A 213 17.36 11.99 -54.26
N LEU A 214 16.54 11.05 -54.75
CA LEU A 214 16.59 10.63 -56.14
C LEU A 214 15.57 11.42 -56.96
N SER A 215 16.10 12.22 -57.87
CA SER A 215 15.38 12.99 -58.87
C SER A 215 14.68 12.07 -59.88
N HIS A 216 13.35 12.20 -60.02
CA HIS A 216 12.69 12.62 -61.27
C HIS A 216 11.16 12.61 -61.09
N GLY A 217 10.52 13.78 -61.29
CA GLY A 217 9.22 13.84 -61.98
C GLY A 217 7.90 13.83 -61.21
N SER A 218 7.85 13.91 -59.87
CA SER A 218 6.57 14.04 -59.14
C SER A 218 6.47 15.34 -58.36
N THR A 219 5.34 16.02 -58.49
CA THR A 219 4.98 17.28 -57.80
C THR A 219 5.13 17.14 -56.27
N GLU A 220 5.72 18.14 -55.62
CA GLU A 220 6.04 18.13 -54.17
C GLU A 220 4.85 17.84 -53.24
N LYS A 221 3.60 18.02 -53.70
CA LYS A 221 2.40 17.90 -52.85
C LYS A 221 2.03 16.47 -52.41
N ASP A 222 2.58 15.43 -53.03
CA ASP A 222 2.20 14.02 -52.75
C ASP A 222 3.29 13.20 -52.03
N ARG A 223 4.44 13.78 -51.66
CA ARG A 223 5.54 13.04 -51.02
C ARG A 223 5.34 12.93 -49.50
N LYS A 224 4.92 11.75 -49.04
CA LYS A 224 4.81 11.43 -47.61
C LYS A 224 6.21 11.23 -47.01
N ASN A 225 6.54 12.00 -45.98
CA ASN A 225 7.77 11.87 -45.18
C ASN A 225 7.43 11.28 -43.81
N ILE A 226 8.29 10.39 -43.27
CA ILE A 226 8.18 9.90 -41.89
C ILE A 226 9.40 10.35 -41.09
N ASN A 227 9.14 11.00 -39.95
CA ASN A 227 10.17 11.42 -39.00
C ASN A 227 10.29 10.39 -37.88
N ILE A 228 11.50 9.88 -37.66
CA ILE A 228 11.80 8.82 -36.69
C ILE A 228 12.85 9.32 -35.70
N ILE A 229 12.56 9.20 -34.41
CA ILE A 229 13.46 9.58 -33.32
C ILE A 229 13.82 8.34 -32.50
N LEU A 230 15.11 8.08 -32.33
CA LEU A 230 15.63 7.02 -31.47
C LEU A 230 15.92 7.56 -30.07
N LEU A 231 15.36 6.89 -29.06
CA LEU A 231 15.43 7.32 -27.67
C LEU A 231 16.05 6.23 -26.79
N SER A 232 16.68 6.66 -25.69
CA SER A 232 17.23 5.79 -24.64
C SER A 232 16.95 6.34 -23.24
N ALA A 233 17.26 5.54 -22.21
CA ALA A 233 17.03 5.94 -20.82
C ALA A 233 17.78 7.23 -20.41
N GLU A 234 18.86 7.58 -21.13
CA GLU A 234 19.67 8.78 -20.88
C GLU A 234 18.96 10.05 -21.38
N ASP A 235 18.19 9.99 -22.48
CA ASP A 235 17.54 11.20 -23.07
C ASP A 235 16.46 11.80 -22.19
N GLY A 236 15.94 11.04 -21.24
CA GLY A 236 15.09 11.58 -20.20
C GLY A 236 15.95 12.30 -19.17
N ARG A 237 16.38 11.55 -18.17
CA ARG A 237 16.89 12.12 -16.91
C ARG A 237 18.07 13.07 -17.11
N ASP A 238 18.98 12.76 -18.02
CA ASP A 238 20.17 13.59 -18.22
C ASP A 238 19.81 14.91 -18.92
N SER A 239 18.84 14.91 -19.85
CA SER A 239 18.35 16.13 -20.52
C SER A 239 17.70 17.12 -19.56
N ILE A 240 16.91 16.66 -18.57
CA ILE A 240 16.40 17.55 -17.51
C ILE A 240 17.54 18.12 -16.69
N VAL A 241 18.51 17.29 -16.34
CA VAL A 241 19.67 17.74 -15.54
C VAL A 241 20.45 18.80 -16.32
N ASP A 242 20.64 18.62 -17.62
CA ASP A 242 21.39 19.56 -18.46
C ASP A 242 20.60 20.84 -18.75
N LEU A 243 19.28 20.77 -18.96
CA LEU A 243 18.42 21.95 -19.04
C LEU A 243 18.44 22.73 -17.73
N THR A 244 18.35 22.03 -16.58
CA THR A 244 18.40 22.66 -15.25
C THR A 244 19.74 23.37 -15.03
N LYS A 245 20.86 22.75 -15.39
CA LYS A 245 22.19 23.40 -15.34
C LYS A 245 22.24 24.64 -16.22
N THR A 246 21.72 24.55 -17.44
CA THR A 246 21.74 25.64 -18.43
C THR A 246 20.91 26.83 -17.94
N LEU A 247 19.67 26.58 -17.49
CA LEU A 247 18.79 27.62 -16.93
C LEU A 247 19.38 28.24 -15.66
N ALA A 248 19.98 27.42 -14.78
CA ALA A 248 20.65 27.92 -13.57
C ALA A 248 21.87 28.80 -13.92
N GLU A 249 22.69 28.40 -14.89
CA GLU A 249 23.84 29.18 -15.35
C GLU A 249 23.40 30.48 -16.03
N MET A 250 22.38 30.44 -16.88
CA MET A 250 21.80 31.63 -17.51
C MET A 250 21.25 32.60 -16.46
N SER A 251 20.61 32.08 -15.41
CA SER A 251 20.10 32.89 -14.30
C SER A 251 21.24 33.53 -13.49
N GLN A 252 22.28 32.76 -13.16
CA GLN A 252 23.47 33.27 -12.46
C GLN A 252 24.19 34.36 -13.26
N ARG A 253 24.23 34.24 -14.59
CA ARG A 253 24.77 35.23 -15.51
C ARG A 253 23.82 36.38 -15.81
N LYS A 254 22.65 36.44 -15.15
CA LYS A 254 21.59 37.46 -15.33
C LYS A 254 21.06 37.56 -16.76
N LYS A 255 21.10 36.47 -17.53
CA LYS A 255 20.54 36.40 -18.91
C LYS A 255 19.05 36.10 -18.93
N ILE A 256 18.53 35.48 -17.86
CA ILE A 256 17.11 35.17 -17.66
C ILE A 256 16.75 35.46 -16.20
N GLN A 257 15.57 36.01 -15.92
CA GLN A 257 15.11 36.19 -14.55
C GLN A 257 14.51 34.88 -14.04
N THR A 258 14.56 34.65 -12.73
CA THR A 258 13.98 33.43 -12.14
C THR A 258 12.47 33.33 -12.34
N ALA A 259 11.79 34.47 -12.52
CA ALA A 259 10.34 34.53 -12.80
C ALA A 259 9.98 34.08 -14.23
N ASP A 260 10.93 34.13 -15.17
CA ASP A 260 10.73 33.74 -16.57
C ASP A 260 10.88 32.21 -16.77
N ILE A 261 11.37 31.50 -15.75
CA ILE A 261 11.48 30.03 -15.76
C ILE A 261 10.10 29.45 -15.42
N THR A 262 9.21 29.43 -16.41
CA THR A 262 7.86 28.87 -16.28
C THR A 262 7.80 27.41 -16.72
N THR A 263 6.70 26.72 -16.40
CA THR A 263 6.44 25.35 -16.88
C THR A 263 6.38 25.28 -18.39
N GLU A 264 5.86 26.32 -19.05
CA GLU A 264 5.74 26.38 -20.51
C GLU A 264 7.11 26.49 -21.19
N LEU A 265 8.05 27.25 -20.61
CA LEU A 265 9.43 27.33 -21.11
C LEU A 265 10.12 25.97 -21.01
N ILE A 266 9.99 25.30 -19.86
CA ILE A 266 10.59 23.98 -19.65
C ILE A 266 10.01 22.96 -20.62
N ASP A 267 8.69 22.95 -20.81
CA ASP A 267 8.01 22.06 -21.76
C ASP A 267 8.45 22.34 -23.21
N ALA A 268 8.58 23.60 -23.61
CA ALA A 268 9.04 23.98 -24.95
C ALA A 268 10.49 23.50 -25.21
N GLU A 269 11.41 23.79 -24.28
CA GLU A 269 12.83 23.41 -24.41
C GLU A 269 13.02 21.89 -24.40
N LEU A 270 12.31 21.15 -23.54
CA LEU A 270 12.37 19.69 -23.50
C LEU A 270 11.72 19.05 -24.74
N SER A 271 10.62 19.63 -25.24
CA SER A 271 9.95 19.14 -26.45
C SER A 271 10.82 19.32 -27.70
N GLU A 272 11.56 20.44 -27.77
CA GLU A 272 12.47 20.72 -28.89
C GLU A 272 13.76 19.90 -28.81
N SER A 273 14.32 19.72 -27.61
CA SER A 273 15.59 19.02 -27.42
C SER A 273 15.50 17.49 -27.45
N VAL A 274 14.38 16.91 -27.02
CA VAL A 274 14.20 15.45 -26.89
C VAL A 274 13.13 14.92 -27.85
N MET A 275 11.85 15.19 -27.56
CA MET A 275 10.69 14.79 -28.38
C MET A 275 9.42 15.50 -27.91
N SER A 276 8.42 15.61 -28.80
CA SER A 276 7.05 16.00 -28.47
C SER A 276 6.19 14.84 -27.94
N GLU A 277 5.00 15.14 -27.42
CA GLU A 277 4.09 14.20 -26.75
C GLU A 277 3.61 13.17 -27.77
N PRO A 278 3.80 11.85 -27.54
CA PRO A 278 3.15 10.86 -28.37
C PRO A 278 1.65 10.80 -28.05
N ASP A 279 0.82 10.66 -29.08
CA ASP A 279 -0.62 10.44 -28.90
C ASP A 279 -0.89 9.01 -28.40
N LEU A 280 -0.05 8.05 -28.81
CA LEU A 280 -0.18 6.62 -28.49
C LEU A 280 1.20 6.00 -28.24
N LEU A 281 1.34 5.28 -27.12
CA LEU A 281 2.51 4.48 -26.76
C LEU A 281 2.17 2.99 -26.79
N ILE A 282 2.84 2.22 -27.65
CA ILE A 282 2.65 0.77 -27.76
C ILE A 282 3.80 0.01 -27.09
N LEU A 283 3.45 -0.84 -26.13
CA LEU A 283 4.35 -1.73 -25.42
C LEU A 283 4.20 -3.16 -25.98
N PHE A 284 5.27 -3.68 -26.58
CA PHE A 284 5.30 -5.07 -27.08
C PHE A 284 5.67 -6.10 -26.00
N THR A 285 5.77 -5.67 -24.75
CA THR A 285 6.08 -6.51 -23.58
C THR A 285 4.81 -7.17 -22.98
N PRO A 286 4.94 -8.30 -22.26
CA PRO A 286 3.80 -9.01 -21.68
C PRO A 286 3.11 -8.23 -20.54
N HIS A 287 3.82 -7.28 -19.95
CA HIS A 287 3.38 -6.43 -18.85
C HIS A 287 3.70 -4.96 -19.17
N VAL A 288 2.97 -4.04 -18.55
CA VAL A 288 3.27 -2.60 -18.66
C VAL A 288 4.54 -2.31 -17.88
N GLU A 289 5.64 -2.14 -18.61
CA GLU A 289 6.94 -1.74 -18.06
C GLU A 289 7.54 -0.66 -18.96
N LEU A 290 7.73 0.54 -18.41
CA LEU A 290 8.28 1.66 -19.16
C LEU A 290 9.81 1.65 -19.22
N ALA A 291 10.47 0.80 -18.44
CA ALA A 291 11.92 0.57 -18.49
C ALA A 291 12.81 1.84 -18.49
N GLY A 292 12.35 2.93 -17.85
CA GLY A 292 13.06 4.22 -17.82
C GLY A 292 12.78 5.16 -19.01
N TYR A 293 11.74 4.87 -19.80
CA TYR A 293 11.23 5.72 -20.89
C TYR A 293 11.12 7.18 -20.41
N PRO A 294 11.61 8.17 -21.20
CA PRO A 294 11.62 9.58 -20.82
C PRO A 294 10.24 10.05 -20.31
N PRO A 295 10.13 10.48 -19.03
CA PRO A 295 8.82 10.66 -18.38
C PRO A 295 8.10 12.01 -18.62
N TRP A 296 8.41 12.78 -19.66
CA TRP A 296 7.67 14.02 -19.98
C TRP A 296 7.19 14.04 -21.41
N GLN A 297 6.07 13.34 -21.57
CA GLN A 297 4.81 13.81 -22.15
C GLN A 297 3.99 12.53 -22.37
N ILE A 298 3.67 11.81 -21.28
CA ILE A 298 2.64 10.75 -21.31
C ILE A 298 1.37 11.18 -20.59
N ARG A 299 1.16 12.50 -20.48
CA ARG A 299 0.05 13.09 -19.73
C ARG A 299 -1.26 12.76 -20.42
N LEU A 300 -1.27 12.87 -21.74
CA LEU A 300 -2.41 12.56 -22.61
C LEU A 300 -2.12 11.38 -23.55
N THR A 301 -0.94 10.77 -23.47
CA THR A 301 -0.59 9.58 -24.26
C THR A 301 -1.43 8.37 -23.84
N GLU A 302 -2.12 7.79 -24.80
CA GLU A 302 -2.76 6.50 -24.62
C GLU A 302 -1.71 5.39 -24.55
N ILE A 303 -1.69 4.57 -23.50
CA ILE A 303 -0.79 3.43 -23.40
C ILE A 303 -1.53 2.14 -23.80
N PHE A 304 -0.94 1.40 -24.72
CA PHE A 304 -1.47 0.12 -25.18
C PHE A 304 -0.44 -1.01 -25.04
N HIS A 305 -0.91 -2.14 -24.51
CA HIS A 305 -0.14 -3.38 -24.47
C HIS A 305 -1.07 -4.58 -24.58
N VAL A 306 -0.55 -5.71 -25.06
CA VAL A 306 -1.27 -6.98 -25.09
C VAL A 306 -0.68 -7.91 -24.04
N ARG A 307 -1.51 -8.38 -23.10
CA ARG A 307 -1.08 -9.32 -22.05
C ARG A 307 -0.53 -10.60 -22.67
N ASP A 308 0.55 -11.11 -22.08
CA ASP A 308 1.26 -12.32 -22.50
C ASP A 308 1.85 -12.26 -23.93
N ASN A 309 1.95 -11.07 -24.55
CA ASN A 309 2.68 -10.87 -25.81
C ASN A 309 4.20 -10.85 -25.56
N GLN A 310 4.97 -11.52 -26.41
CA GLN A 310 6.41 -11.71 -26.24
C GLN A 310 7.25 -11.18 -27.43
N GLY A 311 6.65 -10.44 -28.36
CA GLY A 311 7.38 -9.95 -29.53
C GLY A 311 6.64 -8.89 -30.33
N VAL A 312 7.34 -8.26 -31.25
CA VAL A 312 6.78 -7.21 -32.11
C VAL A 312 5.95 -7.83 -33.22
N GLY A 313 4.69 -7.44 -33.33
CA GLY A 313 3.78 -8.00 -34.34
C GLY A 313 2.69 -7.01 -34.75
N TYR A 314 2.35 -7.03 -36.03
CA TYR A 314 1.37 -6.13 -36.63
C TYR A 314 -0.01 -6.22 -35.96
N GLN A 315 -0.41 -7.40 -35.47
CA GLN A 315 -1.66 -7.58 -34.73
C GLN A 315 -1.73 -6.73 -33.46
N VAL A 316 -0.59 -6.49 -32.79
CA VAL A 316 -0.52 -5.64 -31.60
C VAL A 316 -0.57 -4.17 -32.02
N PHE A 317 0.16 -3.81 -33.09
CA PHE A 317 0.13 -2.48 -33.69
C PHE A 317 -1.29 -2.05 -34.10
N TYR A 318 -1.98 -2.86 -34.91
CA TYR A 318 -3.34 -2.58 -35.37
C TYR A 318 -4.34 -2.48 -34.22
N ARG A 319 -4.27 -3.38 -33.22
CA ARG A 319 -5.14 -3.30 -32.03
C ARG A 319 -4.89 -2.04 -31.21
N GLY A 320 -3.64 -1.54 -31.16
CA GLY A 320 -3.30 -0.27 -30.56
C GLY A 320 -4.00 0.89 -31.25
N LEU A 321 -3.96 0.93 -32.58
CA LEU A 321 -4.68 1.94 -33.38
C LEU A 321 -6.20 1.86 -33.18
N CYS A 322 -6.77 0.66 -33.19
CA CYS A 322 -8.21 0.47 -32.92
C CYS A 322 -8.61 0.99 -31.53
N LYS A 323 -7.80 0.76 -30.50
CA LYS A 323 -8.07 1.28 -29.16
C LYS A 323 -7.98 2.81 -29.14
N PHE A 324 -6.94 3.37 -29.75
CA PHE A 324 -6.76 4.82 -29.84
C PHE A 324 -7.92 5.52 -30.56
N ALA A 325 -8.42 4.92 -31.65
CA ALA A 325 -9.58 5.41 -32.40
C ALA A 325 -10.87 5.43 -31.55
N ARG A 326 -11.03 4.47 -30.64
CA ARG A 326 -12.18 4.37 -29.73
C ARG A 326 -12.06 5.23 -28.47
N ALA A 327 -10.85 5.67 -28.11
CA ALA A 327 -10.65 6.52 -26.96
C ALA A 327 -11.25 7.91 -27.21
N GLN A 328 -12.11 8.38 -26.30
CA GLN A 328 -12.68 9.72 -26.34
C GLN A 328 -11.74 10.69 -25.62
N MET A 329 -10.94 11.44 -26.37
CA MET A 329 -10.30 12.64 -25.81
C MET A 329 -11.37 13.74 -25.71
N GLN A 330 -11.74 14.14 -24.50
CA GLN A 330 -12.45 15.39 -24.28
C GLN A 330 -11.47 16.54 -24.48
N THR A 331 -11.26 16.96 -25.73
CA THR A 331 -10.61 18.24 -26.03
C THR A 331 -11.52 19.37 -25.56
N MET A 332 -11.03 20.20 -24.62
CA MET A 332 -11.63 21.51 -24.36
C MET A 332 -11.62 22.32 -25.66
N GLY A 333 -12.80 22.67 -26.18
CA GLY A 333 -12.96 23.64 -27.27
C GLY A 333 -13.59 23.09 -28.54
N SER A 334 -14.89 22.82 -28.52
CA SER A 334 -15.88 23.22 -29.55
C SER A 334 -17.17 22.43 -29.33
N GLN A 335 -18.25 23.16 -29.07
CA GLN A 335 -19.61 22.62 -29.09
C GLN A 335 -19.97 22.28 -30.55
N GLY A 336 -20.40 21.05 -30.79
CA GLY A 336 -20.92 20.61 -32.09
C GLY A 336 -21.48 19.21 -31.99
N ALA A 337 -22.81 19.10 -31.98
CA ALA A 337 -23.56 17.86 -31.85
C ALA A 337 -23.27 16.87 -32.99
N GLN A 338 -23.14 15.58 -32.64
CA GLN A 338 -23.74 14.45 -33.38
C GLN A 338 -23.52 13.14 -32.60
N SER A 339 -24.63 12.47 -32.26
CA SER A 339 -24.64 11.12 -31.66
C SER A 339 -24.20 10.06 -32.67
N PRO A 340 -23.34 9.09 -32.32
CA PRO A 340 -23.10 7.91 -33.16
C PRO A 340 -24.16 6.82 -32.91
N ALA A 341 -24.48 6.08 -33.98
CA ALA A 341 -25.43 4.97 -34.05
C ALA A 341 -25.02 3.75 -33.18
N PRO A 342 -25.95 2.82 -32.85
CA PRO A 342 -25.77 1.88 -31.76
C PRO A 342 -24.84 0.73 -32.16
N HIS A 343 -23.76 0.54 -31.39
CA HIS A 343 -23.00 -0.70 -31.35
C HIS A 343 -23.72 -1.69 -30.43
N VAL A 344 -23.70 -2.98 -30.79
CA VAL A 344 -24.24 -4.08 -29.96
C VAL A 344 -23.39 -4.18 -28.69
N THR A 345 -23.83 -3.51 -27.64
CA THR A 345 -23.25 -3.55 -26.30
C THR A 345 -23.74 -4.78 -25.55
N ASP A 346 -22.82 -5.43 -24.83
CA ASP A 346 -23.13 -6.57 -23.98
C ASP A 346 -24.15 -6.12 -22.93
N LYS A 347 -25.31 -6.80 -22.82
CA LYS A 347 -26.47 -6.37 -22.00
C LYS A 347 -26.09 -6.06 -20.55
N LYS A 348 -25.05 -6.75 -20.05
CA LYS A 348 -24.51 -6.54 -18.71
C LYS A 348 -23.71 -5.23 -18.57
N GLN A 349 -22.99 -4.83 -19.60
CA GLN A 349 -22.26 -3.56 -19.63
C GLN A 349 -23.24 -2.38 -19.68
N GLU A 350 -24.31 -2.48 -20.47
CA GLU A 350 -25.38 -1.46 -20.50
C GLU A 350 -26.05 -1.31 -19.13
N ASP A 351 -26.35 -2.43 -18.45
CA ASP A 351 -26.94 -2.40 -17.12
C ASP A 351 -25.98 -1.74 -16.09
N GLU A 352 -24.68 -2.01 -16.15
CA GLU A 352 -23.68 -1.34 -15.31
C GLU A 352 -23.54 0.16 -15.62
N ASP A 353 -23.56 0.55 -16.90
CA ASP A 353 -23.46 1.96 -17.32
C ASP A 353 -24.70 2.75 -16.90
N ILE A 354 -25.90 2.17 -17.02
CA ILE A 354 -27.17 2.75 -16.56
C ILE A 354 -27.13 2.95 -15.04
N MET A 355 -26.69 1.94 -14.29
CA MET A 355 -26.56 2.03 -12.84
C MET A 355 -25.53 3.10 -12.44
N SER A 356 -24.37 3.12 -13.10
CA SER A 356 -23.34 4.13 -12.87
C SER A 356 -23.86 5.55 -13.11
N ALA A 357 -24.47 5.81 -14.27
CA ALA A 357 -24.98 7.14 -14.60
C ALA A 357 -26.10 7.63 -13.65
N LEU A 358 -27.05 6.75 -13.31
CA LEU A 358 -28.20 7.10 -12.49
C LEU A 358 -27.86 7.28 -11.01
N PHE A 359 -26.93 6.47 -10.47
CA PHE A 359 -26.61 6.48 -9.04
C PHE A 359 -25.31 7.22 -8.68
N ARG A 360 -24.57 7.75 -9.67
CA ARG A 360 -23.40 8.62 -9.43
C ARG A 360 -23.80 9.86 -8.62
N VAL A 361 -22.88 10.23 -7.71
CA VAL A 361 -22.94 11.47 -6.94
C VAL A 361 -23.06 12.68 -7.88
N PRO A 362 -23.89 13.69 -7.54
CA PRO A 362 -23.92 14.94 -8.29
C PRO A 362 -22.52 15.58 -8.32
N ALA A 363 -22.13 16.22 -9.43
CA ALA A 363 -20.86 16.93 -9.51
C ALA A 363 -21.01 18.30 -8.83
N VAL A 364 -20.56 18.41 -7.58
CA VAL A 364 -20.65 19.63 -6.77
C VAL A 364 -19.28 20.28 -6.74
N ARG A 365 -18.90 20.94 -7.84
CA ARG A 365 -17.63 21.69 -7.94
C ARG A 365 -17.68 22.92 -7.03
N SER A 366 -17.46 22.69 -5.74
CA SER A 366 -17.55 23.73 -4.74
C SER A 366 -16.22 24.49 -4.69
N GLY A 367 -16.18 25.65 -5.36
CA GLY A 367 -15.20 26.70 -5.06
C GLY A 367 -15.49 27.42 -3.74
N THR A 368 -16.47 26.95 -2.94
CA THR A 368 -16.88 27.57 -1.69
C THR A 368 -16.36 26.80 -0.48
N ALA A 369 -15.94 27.54 0.55
CA ALA A 369 -15.34 26.99 1.77
C ALA A 369 -16.29 26.20 2.69
N ALA A 370 -17.59 26.09 2.36
CA ALA A 370 -18.62 25.50 3.22
C ALA A 370 -19.39 24.36 2.52
N LEU A 371 -19.63 23.26 3.26
CA LEU A 371 -20.35 22.09 2.76
C LEU A 371 -21.86 22.34 2.66
N ASN A 372 -22.41 22.33 1.44
CA ASN A 372 -23.85 22.36 1.22
C ASN A 372 -24.41 20.97 0.93
N ARG A 373 -25.01 20.34 1.94
CA ARG A 373 -25.59 18.98 1.89
C ARG A 373 -26.78 18.87 0.92
N ALA A 374 -27.50 19.97 0.66
CA ALA A 374 -28.64 19.96 -0.25
C ALA A 374 -28.24 19.73 -1.72
N LEU A 375 -26.98 20.00 -2.07
CA LEU A 375 -26.46 19.76 -3.43
C LEU A 375 -26.29 18.27 -3.76
N PHE A 376 -26.43 17.40 -2.76
CA PHE A 376 -26.40 15.94 -2.91
C PHE A 376 -27.80 15.33 -3.05
N ASP A 377 -28.86 16.13 -3.10
CA ASP A 377 -30.22 15.63 -3.30
C ASP A 377 -30.45 15.30 -4.78
N LYS A 378 -30.60 14.00 -5.09
CA LYS A 378 -30.84 13.48 -6.44
C LYS A 378 -32.08 12.62 -6.45
N LYS A 379 -33.02 12.95 -7.34
CA LYS A 379 -34.21 12.15 -7.60
C LYS A 379 -33.95 11.21 -8.79
N VAL A 380 -34.30 9.95 -8.64
CA VAL A 380 -34.13 8.92 -9.67
C VAL A 380 -35.46 8.21 -9.88
N ASP A 381 -36.04 8.39 -11.07
CA ASP A 381 -37.29 7.76 -11.45
C ASP A 381 -37.08 6.29 -11.83
N ILE A 382 -37.67 5.39 -11.06
CA ILE A 382 -37.63 3.94 -11.25
C ILE A 382 -39.03 3.34 -11.19
N ALA A 383 -39.14 2.04 -11.47
CA ALA A 383 -40.36 1.29 -11.22
C ALA A 383 -40.31 0.60 -9.86
N ALA A 384 -41.48 0.44 -9.22
CA ALA A 384 -41.64 -0.40 -8.04
C ALA A 384 -42.76 -1.41 -8.26
N ALA A 385 -42.53 -2.65 -7.81
CA ALA A 385 -43.51 -3.72 -7.75
C ALA A 385 -44.26 -3.67 -6.42
N VAL A 386 -45.51 -3.22 -6.43
CA VAL A 386 -46.43 -3.27 -5.29
C VAL A 386 -46.92 -4.70 -5.14
N ILE A 387 -46.70 -5.29 -3.97
CA ILE A 387 -47.14 -6.66 -3.68
C ILE A 387 -48.53 -6.59 -3.04
N ARG A 388 -49.49 -7.31 -3.61
CA ARG A 388 -50.88 -7.33 -3.12
C ARG A 388 -50.99 -7.79 -1.67
N GLU A 389 -50.27 -8.85 -1.33
CA GLU A 389 -50.24 -9.42 0.03
C GLU A 389 -48.81 -9.50 0.58
N ASN A 390 -48.59 -8.97 1.78
CA ASN A 390 -47.27 -8.96 2.43
C ASN A 390 -46.64 -10.36 2.61
N LYS A 391 -47.43 -11.43 2.61
CA LYS A 391 -46.95 -12.83 2.68
C LYS A 391 -46.14 -13.22 1.44
N LEU A 392 -46.49 -12.68 0.26
CA LEU A 392 -45.85 -12.98 -1.02
C LEU A 392 -44.52 -12.21 -1.22
N LEU A 393 -44.24 -11.21 -0.36
CA LEU A 393 -43.08 -10.33 -0.49
C LEU A 393 -41.75 -11.08 -0.46
N SER A 394 -41.61 -12.10 0.41
CA SER A 394 -40.38 -12.89 0.48
C SER A 394 -40.17 -13.77 -0.75
N GLU A 395 -41.25 -14.27 -1.36
CA GLU A 395 -41.19 -15.12 -2.54
C GLU A 395 -40.74 -14.30 -3.75
N TYR A 396 -41.47 -13.22 -4.05
CA TYR A 396 -41.16 -12.34 -5.17
C TYR A 396 -39.81 -11.65 -5.03
N ARG A 397 -39.39 -11.27 -3.81
CA ARG A 397 -38.02 -10.76 -3.60
C ARG A 397 -36.97 -11.78 -4.03
N LYS A 398 -37.10 -13.05 -3.64
CA LYS A 398 -36.14 -14.10 -4.02
C LYS A 398 -36.15 -14.35 -5.53
N ALA A 399 -37.33 -14.36 -6.14
CA ALA A 399 -37.48 -14.53 -7.58
C ALA A 399 -36.82 -13.39 -8.36
N LEU A 400 -37.06 -12.13 -7.97
CA LEU A 400 -36.49 -10.94 -8.62
C LEU A 400 -34.98 -10.78 -8.38
N VAL A 401 -34.47 -11.24 -7.23
CA VAL A 401 -33.01 -11.33 -7.01
C VAL A 401 -32.37 -12.32 -7.99
N LYS A 402 -33.04 -13.46 -8.25
CA LYS A 402 -32.58 -14.51 -9.17
C LYS A 402 -32.67 -14.09 -10.64
N SER A 403 -33.69 -13.33 -11.02
CA SER A 403 -33.85 -12.81 -12.38
C SER A 403 -33.08 -11.51 -12.65
N ASP A 404 -32.43 -10.94 -11.64
CA ASP A 404 -31.69 -9.67 -11.71
C ASP A 404 -32.58 -8.46 -12.05
N ASP A 405 -33.86 -8.54 -11.71
CA ASP A 405 -34.85 -7.49 -11.97
C ASP A 405 -35.07 -6.56 -10.77
N ILE A 406 -34.49 -6.90 -9.61
CA ILE A 406 -34.56 -6.08 -8.40
C ILE A 406 -33.43 -5.03 -8.38
N LEU A 407 -33.70 -3.86 -7.81
CA LEU A 407 -32.66 -2.85 -7.59
C LEU A 407 -31.67 -3.35 -6.53
N LYS A 408 -30.39 -3.41 -6.89
CA LYS A 408 -29.29 -3.81 -5.99
C LYS A 408 -28.39 -2.61 -5.70
N LEU A 409 -28.51 -2.05 -4.50
CA LEU A 409 -27.66 -0.96 -3.99
C LEU A 409 -27.22 -1.29 -2.57
N ASP A 410 -25.96 -1.01 -2.24
CA ASP A 410 -25.35 -1.44 -0.95
C ASP A 410 -26.00 -0.79 0.28
N ARG A 411 -26.52 0.43 0.14
CA ARG A 411 -26.99 1.27 1.26
C ARG A 411 -28.50 1.53 1.25
N ILE A 412 -29.22 0.98 0.26
CA ILE A 412 -30.68 1.15 0.14
C ILE A 412 -31.33 -0.22 0.13
N SER A 413 -32.23 -0.45 1.09
CA SER A 413 -33.09 -1.64 1.06
C SER A 413 -34.03 -1.58 -0.15
N PRO A 414 -34.10 -2.63 -0.98
CA PRO A 414 -35.05 -2.69 -2.09
C PRO A 414 -36.49 -2.86 -1.63
N ILE A 415 -36.74 -3.20 -0.36
CA ILE A 415 -38.09 -3.21 0.22
C ILE A 415 -38.37 -1.83 0.79
N ARG A 416 -39.43 -1.17 0.30
CA ARG A 416 -39.92 0.13 0.77
C ARG A 416 -41.40 0.06 1.12
N GLY A 417 -41.88 1.03 1.90
CA GLY A 417 -43.31 1.30 2.03
C GLY A 417 -43.87 1.81 0.71
N HIS A 418 -45.18 1.66 0.50
CA HIS A 418 -45.85 2.21 -0.67
C HIS A 418 -45.61 3.74 -0.78
N PRO A 419 -45.43 4.34 -1.97
CA PRO A 419 -45.16 5.77 -2.10
C PRO A 419 -46.31 6.66 -1.62
N ASP A 420 -47.54 6.16 -1.65
CA ASP A 420 -48.68 6.78 -0.94
C ASP A 420 -48.58 6.53 0.57
N SER A 421 -48.40 7.60 1.34
CA SER A 421 -48.26 7.57 2.80
C SER A 421 -49.43 6.86 3.48
N SER A 422 -50.66 7.05 2.99
CA SER A 422 -51.85 6.46 3.61
C SER A 422 -51.91 4.93 3.49
N LEU A 423 -51.32 4.38 2.42
CA LEU A 423 -51.20 2.94 2.20
C LEU A 423 -49.96 2.37 2.90
N ALA A 424 -48.87 3.13 2.96
CA ALA A 424 -47.67 2.74 3.72
C ALA A 424 -47.96 2.59 5.21
N ASP A 425 -48.74 3.49 5.80
CA ASP A 425 -49.15 3.44 7.21
C ASP A 425 -50.03 2.22 7.50
N LYS A 426 -50.80 1.74 6.51
CA LYS A 426 -51.55 0.48 6.56
C LYS A 426 -50.67 -0.76 6.32
N GLY A 427 -49.36 -0.58 6.17
CA GLY A 427 -48.38 -1.64 6.02
C GLY A 427 -48.17 -2.14 4.59
N ALA A 428 -48.67 -1.43 3.57
CA ALA A 428 -48.42 -1.79 2.17
C ALA A 428 -46.96 -1.56 1.79
N LYS A 429 -46.37 -2.52 1.06
CA LYS A 429 -44.95 -2.52 0.68
C LYS A 429 -44.75 -2.70 -0.82
N CYS A 430 -43.64 -2.20 -1.31
CA CYS A 430 -43.19 -2.40 -2.68
C CYS A 430 -41.73 -2.82 -2.76
N LEU A 431 -41.37 -3.46 -3.87
CA LEU A 431 -40.01 -3.83 -4.22
C LEU A 431 -39.49 -2.89 -5.31
N LEU A 432 -38.37 -2.21 -5.05
CA LEU A 432 -37.71 -1.35 -6.03
C LEU A 432 -37.08 -2.21 -7.13
N LEU A 433 -37.33 -1.86 -8.38
CA LEU A 433 -36.90 -2.64 -9.54
C LEU A 433 -35.70 -1.99 -10.23
N HIS A 434 -34.98 -2.79 -11.01
CA HIS A 434 -33.85 -2.31 -11.82
C HIS A 434 -34.32 -1.21 -12.79
N PRO A 435 -33.54 -0.11 -13.00
CA PRO A 435 -33.97 1.03 -13.80
C PRO A 435 -34.33 0.72 -15.27
N ARG A 436 -33.89 -0.43 -15.78
CA ARG A 436 -34.24 -0.96 -17.11
C ARG A 436 -35.74 -1.28 -17.25
N ILE A 437 -36.41 -1.60 -16.13
CA ILE A 437 -37.83 -1.95 -16.11
C ILE A 437 -38.65 -0.66 -16.08
N LYS A 438 -39.51 -0.46 -17.06
CA LYS A 438 -40.37 0.72 -17.20
C LYS A 438 -41.84 0.31 -17.09
N VAL A 439 -42.60 1.02 -16.27
CA VAL A 439 -44.03 0.76 -16.00
C VAL A 439 -44.87 0.81 -17.27
N GLN A 440 -44.55 1.71 -18.19
CA GLN A 440 -45.33 1.94 -19.41
C GLN A 440 -44.99 0.96 -20.55
N LYS A 441 -43.90 0.18 -20.43
CA LYS A 441 -43.41 -0.70 -21.50
C LYS A 441 -43.31 -2.14 -21.01
N ALA A 442 -44.37 -2.92 -21.24
CA ALA A 442 -44.43 -4.33 -20.82
C ALA A 442 -43.30 -5.21 -21.40
N GLU A 443 -42.75 -4.81 -22.56
CA GLU A 443 -41.58 -5.44 -23.19
C GLU A 443 -40.33 -5.43 -22.29
N THR A 444 -40.24 -4.49 -21.35
CA THR A 444 -39.10 -4.37 -20.42
C THR A 444 -39.22 -5.28 -19.20
N TRP A 445 -40.35 -5.96 -19.02
CA TRP A 445 -40.63 -6.75 -17.83
C TRP A 445 -40.04 -8.16 -18.00
N GLY A 446 -39.22 -8.58 -17.03
CA GLY A 446 -38.72 -9.95 -17.00
C GLY A 446 -39.85 -10.98 -16.83
N PRO A 447 -39.59 -12.27 -17.13
CA PRO A 447 -40.60 -13.33 -17.10
C PRO A 447 -41.27 -13.49 -15.73
N VAL A 448 -40.52 -13.23 -14.65
CA VAL A 448 -41.04 -13.25 -13.27
C VAL A 448 -42.08 -12.15 -13.06
N ILE A 449 -41.84 -10.95 -13.58
CA ILE A 449 -42.73 -9.80 -13.42
C ILE A 449 -44.00 -10.00 -14.26
N GLN A 450 -43.86 -10.49 -15.49
CA GLN A 450 -45.00 -10.75 -16.37
C GLN A 450 -45.97 -11.78 -15.76
N ASP A 451 -45.45 -12.91 -15.27
CA ASP A 451 -46.22 -13.94 -14.59
C ASP A 451 -46.91 -13.41 -13.31
N ALA A 452 -46.19 -12.63 -12.50
CA ALA A 452 -46.73 -12.06 -11.26
C ALA A 452 -47.86 -11.04 -11.51
N VAL A 453 -47.75 -10.23 -12.57
CA VAL A 453 -48.80 -9.28 -12.97
C VAL A 453 -50.01 -10.02 -13.53
N GLN A 454 -49.80 -11.07 -14.34
CA GLN A 454 -50.90 -11.87 -14.89
C GLN A 454 -51.69 -12.59 -13.79
N LYS A 455 -51.03 -13.05 -12.73
CA LYS A 455 -51.66 -13.64 -11.53
C LYS A 455 -52.41 -12.61 -10.66
N GLY A 456 -52.14 -11.32 -10.86
CA GLY A 456 -52.70 -10.25 -10.03
C GLY A 456 -52.06 -10.15 -8.64
N ASP A 457 -50.87 -10.72 -8.47
CA ASP A 457 -50.11 -10.69 -7.22
C ASP A 457 -49.26 -9.41 -7.09
N VAL A 458 -48.86 -8.85 -8.23
CA VAL A 458 -47.98 -7.68 -8.33
C VAL A 458 -48.58 -6.64 -9.28
N ASN A 459 -48.51 -5.37 -8.86
CA ASN A 459 -48.79 -4.23 -9.72
C ASN A 459 -47.55 -3.33 -9.82
N LEU A 460 -47.23 -2.83 -11.02
CA LEU A 460 -46.11 -1.91 -11.22
C LEU A 460 -46.57 -0.47 -11.13
N ILE A 461 -45.83 0.33 -10.36
CA ILE A 461 -46.07 1.77 -10.23
C ILE A 461 -44.80 2.57 -10.48
N PRO A 462 -44.91 3.83 -10.94
CA PRO A 462 -43.78 4.76 -10.92
C PRO A 462 -43.32 5.02 -9.49
N TYR A 463 -42.02 5.13 -9.28
CA TYR A 463 -41.42 5.35 -7.97
C TYR A 463 -40.26 6.35 -8.07
N GLU A 464 -40.36 7.48 -7.37
CA GLU A 464 -39.28 8.47 -7.26
C GLU A 464 -38.35 8.06 -6.11
N LEU A 465 -37.17 7.55 -6.44
CA LEU A 465 -36.15 7.24 -5.45
C LEU A 465 -35.31 8.48 -5.16
N ARG A 466 -35.40 9.00 -3.93
CA ARG A 466 -34.59 10.12 -3.46
C ARG A 466 -33.28 9.63 -2.83
N LEU A 467 -32.16 10.01 -3.42
CA LEU A 467 -30.81 9.82 -2.91
C LEU A 467 -30.38 11.15 -2.30
N ASN A 468 -30.08 11.18 -1.01
CA ASN A 468 -29.64 12.37 -0.30
C ASN A 468 -28.18 12.25 0.11
N TYR A 469 -27.66 13.27 0.80
CA TYR A 469 -26.31 13.27 1.34
C TYR A 469 -25.96 11.98 2.10
N ASP A 470 -26.85 11.44 2.93
CA ASP A 470 -26.62 10.27 3.78
C ASP A 470 -26.34 8.99 3.00
N TYR A 471 -26.92 8.87 1.80
CA TYR A 471 -26.68 7.74 0.90
C TYR A 471 -25.23 7.66 0.41
N TYR A 472 -24.62 8.81 0.13
CA TYR A 472 -23.28 8.88 -0.45
C TYR A 472 -22.19 8.57 0.59
N SER A 473 -21.15 7.87 0.14
CA SER A 473 -19.98 7.53 0.95
C SER A 473 -19.12 8.76 1.17
N PHE A 474 -18.22 8.69 2.16
CA PHE A 474 -17.18 9.71 2.31
C PHE A 474 -16.42 9.92 0.99
N ARG A 475 -16.03 8.82 0.32
CA ARG A 475 -15.30 8.89 -0.96
C ARG A 475 -16.15 9.52 -2.06
N ASP A 476 -17.42 9.15 -2.18
CA ASP A 476 -18.34 9.68 -3.20
C ASP A 476 -18.48 11.20 -3.04
N ILE A 477 -18.59 11.68 -1.80
CA ILE A 477 -18.67 13.12 -1.49
C ILE A 477 -17.34 13.82 -1.77
N MET A 478 -16.21 13.21 -1.41
CA MET A 478 -14.89 13.79 -1.70
C MET A 478 -14.62 13.90 -3.21
N GLU A 479 -14.97 12.88 -4.00
CA GLU A 479 -14.84 12.92 -5.48
C GLU A 479 -15.75 13.97 -6.11
N SER A 480 -16.88 14.30 -5.47
CA SER A 480 -17.79 15.35 -5.92
C SER A 480 -17.25 16.76 -5.64
N ILE A 481 -16.63 16.96 -4.48
CA ILE A 481 -16.22 18.28 -3.97
C ILE A 481 -14.78 18.63 -4.36
N LEU A 482 -13.85 17.68 -4.26
CA LEU A 482 -12.44 17.93 -4.49
C LEU A 482 -12.14 18.03 -6.00
N PRO A 483 -11.15 18.85 -6.40
CA PRO A 483 -10.60 18.85 -7.75
C PRO A 483 -10.19 17.44 -8.23
N GLU A 484 -10.38 17.16 -9.52
CA GLU A 484 -10.12 15.85 -10.13
C GLU A 484 -8.65 15.42 -10.01
N ASP A 485 -7.69 16.36 -10.00
CA ASP A 485 -6.26 16.11 -9.76
C ASP A 485 -5.95 15.61 -8.34
N LEU A 486 -6.88 15.77 -7.39
CA LEU A 486 -6.73 15.30 -6.02
C LEU A 486 -7.43 13.96 -5.75
N HIS A 487 -8.07 13.35 -6.76
CA HIS A 487 -8.86 12.12 -6.61
C HIS A 487 -8.00 10.86 -6.44
N ASP A 488 -6.73 10.88 -6.89
CA ASP A 488 -5.83 9.71 -6.82
C ASP A 488 -5.51 9.27 -5.39
N GLU A 489 -5.48 10.20 -4.43
CA GLU A 489 -5.11 9.93 -3.03
C GLU A 489 -6.06 10.58 -2.00
N ILE A 490 -7.38 10.48 -2.23
CA ILE A 490 -8.37 11.03 -1.28
C ILE A 490 -8.10 10.56 0.16
N PRO A 491 -7.99 11.49 1.14
CA PRO A 491 -7.65 11.14 2.53
C PRO A 491 -8.73 10.29 3.20
N GLY A 492 -8.63 8.96 3.10
CA GLY A 492 -9.56 8.02 3.73
C GLY A 492 -9.07 7.40 5.04
N GLY A 493 -7.75 7.42 5.29
CA GLY A 493 -7.14 6.80 6.47
C GLY A 493 -7.00 7.78 7.64
N PHE A 494 -7.64 7.48 8.77
CA PHE A 494 -7.52 8.25 10.01
C PHE A 494 -7.34 7.34 11.23
N ASN A 495 -6.84 7.90 12.33
CA ASN A 495 -6.79 7.22 13.63
C ASN A 495 -7.95 7.70 14.50
N VAL A 496 -8.41 6.86 15.42
CA VAL A 496 -9.47 7.21 16.37
C VAL A 496 -9.00 6.94 17.80
N ALA A 497 -9.25 7.91 18.68
CA ALA A 497 -9.12 7.78 20.12
C ALA A 497 -10.44 8.23 20.75
N GLY A 498 -11.23 7.28 21.28
CA GLY A 498 -12.58 7.58 21.78
C GLY A 498 -13.45 8.24 20.70
N HIS A 499 -13.91 9.46 20.97
CA HIS A 499 -14.73 10.26 20.04
C HIS A 499 -13.91 11.20 19.14
N VAL A 500 -12.58 11.19 19.26
CA VAL A 500 -11.68 12.07 18.52
C VAL A 500 -11.11 11.33 17.31
N ALA A 501 -11.31 11.88 16.11
CA ALA A 501 -10.63 11.44 14.90
C ALA A 501 -9.40 12.31 14.63
N HIS A 502 -8.30 11.65 14.28
CA HIS A 502 -7.01 12.27 14.03
C HIS A 502 -6.60 12.02 12.57
N LEU A 503 -6.49 13.12 11.81
CA LEU A 503 -6.05 13.18 10.42
C LEU A 503 -4.57 13.60 10.28
N ASN A 504 -3.92 13.12 9.23
CA ASN A 504 -2.62 13.59 8.78
C ASN A 504 -2.76 14.08 7.33
N LEU A 505 -3.25 15.30 7.16
CA LEU A 505 -3.50 15.85 5.83
C LEU A 505 -2.20 16.26 5.15
N ARG A 506 -2.00 15.82 3.91
CA ARG A 506 -0.89 16.31 3.07
C ARG A 506 -1.16 17.74 2.64
N LYS A 507 -0.09 18.48 2.31
CA LYS A 507 -0.15 19.91 1.94
C LYS A 507 -1.21 20.24 0.89
N GLN A 508 -1.36 19.40 -0.14
CA GLN A 508 -2.35 19.56 -1.21
C GLN A 508 -3.82 19.53 -0.74
N TYR A 509 -4.12 18.89 0.41
CA TYR A 509 -5.47 18.80 0.98
C TYR A 509 -5.75 19.86 2.05
N LEU A 510 -4.73 20.61 2.50
CA LEU A 510 -4.89 21.66 3.52
C LEU A 510 -5.93 22.73 3.16
N PRO A 511 -6.07 23.17 1.90
CA PRO A 511 -7.13 24.12 1.52
C PRO A 511 -8.55 23.59 1.79
N TYR A 512 -8.73 22.27 1.81
CA TYR A 512 -10.02 21.59 1.97
C TYR A 512 -10.20 20.97 3.36
N LYS A 513 -9.29 21.23 4.30
CA LYS A 513 -9.23 20.55 5.61
C LYS A 513 -10.54 20.61 6.40
N SER A 514 -11.22 21.75 6.39
CA SER A 514 -12.48 21.95 7.11
C SER A 514 -13.61 21.11 6.52
N ILE A 515 -13.74 21.08 5.19
CA ILE A 515 -14.77 20.29 4.50
C ILE A 515 -14.50 18.79 4.67
N ILE A 516 -13.24 18.37 4.55
CA ILE A 516 -12.83 16.98 4.78
C ILE A 516 -13.24 16.55 6.20
N ALA A 517 -12.96 17.39 7.20
CA ALA A 517 -13.29 17.10 8.59
C ALA A 517 -14.79 17.07 8.85
N GLU A 518 -15.56 18.02 8.29
CA GLU A 518 -17.02 18.07 8.41
C GLU A 518 -17.68 16.82 7.81
N VAL A 519 -17.29 16.41 6.60
CA VAL A 519 -17.81 15.19 5.97
C VAL A 519 -17.38 13.95 6.76
N LEU A 520 -16.15 13.92 7.29
CA LEU A 520 -15.68 12.81 8.12
C LEU A 520 -16.53 12.68 9.40
N GLN A 521 -16.86 13.80 10.05
CA GLN A 521 -17.71 13.82 11.22
C GLN A 521 -19.13 13.34 10.89
N ASP A 522 -19.75 13.89 9.83
CA ASP A 522 -21.10 13.50 9.39
C ASP A 522 -21.20 12.00 9.10
N LYS A 523 -20.18 11.41 8.48
CA LYS A 523 -20.15 10.00 8.10
C LYS A 523 -19.75 9.06 9.24
N ASN A 524 -19.34 9.59 10.39
CA ASN A 524 -18.93 8.80 11.54
C ASN A 524 -19.61 9.33 12.82
N PRO A 525 -20.85 8.90 13.14
CA PRO A 525 -21.64 9.48 14.24
C PRO A 525 -21.01 9.38 15.64
N HIS A 526 -20.05 8.46 15.83
CA HIS A 526 -19.30 8.31 17.08
C HIS A 526 -18.17 9.34 17.23
N ILE A 527 -17.74 9.96 16.14
CA ILE A 527 -16.72 11.01 16.11
C ILE A 527 -17.40 12.34 16.38
N LYS A 528 -16.98 13.02 17.46
CA LYS A 528 -17.46 14.36 17.78
C LYS A 528 -16.43 15.43 17.45
N THR A 529 -15.15 15.09 17.45
CA THR A 529 -14.06 16.07 17.25
C THR A 529 -13.09 15.52 16.22
N VAL A 530 -12.71 16.34 15.25
CA VAL A 530 -11.72 15.99 14.23
C VAL A 530 -10.54 16.93 14.36
N ILE A 531 -9.35 16.37 14.51
CA ILE A 531 -8.09 17.12 14.62
C ILE A 531 -7.15 16.76 13.48
N ASN A 532 -6.27 17.70 13.14
CA ASN A 532 -5.13 17.46 12.27
C ASN A 532 -3.83 17.69 13.03
N LYS A 533 -2.86 16.80 12.83
CA LYS A 533 -1.55 16.89 13.46
C LYS A 533 -0.70 17.89 12.69
N VAL A 534 -0.12 18.85 13.41
CA VAL A 534 0.69 19.92 12.79
C VAL A 534 2.18 19.56 12.73
N ASP A 535 2.67 18.75 13.68
CA ASP A 535 4.09 18.36 13.79
C ASP A 535 4.28 16.90 14.16
N ASP A 536 5.40 16.30 13.73
CA ASP A 536 5.74 14.92 14.04
C ASP A 536 6.00 14.63 15.53
N VAL A 537 5.57 13.45 15.99
CA VAL A 537 5.65 13.10 17.42
C VAL A 537 7.08 12.69 17.75
N GLY A 538 7.70 13.38 18.71
CA GLY A 538 8.83 12.86 19.47
C GLY A 538 10.23 13.34 19.08
N ALA A 539 10.39 14.36 18.24
CA ALA A 539 11.69 15.02 18.05
C ALA A 539 11.89 16.22 19.00
N GLU A 540 10.82 16.94 19.34
CA GLU A 540 10.90 18.21 20.11
C GLU A 540 10.13 18.20 21.45
N SER A 541 9.44 17.10 21.80
CA SER A 541 8.62 17.01 23.02
C SER A 541 9.01 15.81 23.89
N GLU A 542 9.58 16.08 25.07
CA GLU A 542 9.98 15.08 26.08
C GLU A 542 8.85 14.09 26.42
N PHE A 543 7.61 14.58 26.55
CA PHE A 543 6.44 13.78 26.92
C PHE A 543 5.71 13.10 25.75
N ARG A 544 6.26 13.18 24.54
CA ARG A 544 5.64 12.64 23.30
C ARG A 544 4.20 13.13 23.06
N THR A 545 3.86 14.32 23.55
CA THR A 545 2.65 15.05 23.15
C THR A 545 2.82 15.58 21.73
N PHE A 546 1.71 15.81 21.03
CA PHE A 546 1.73 16.31 19.65
C PHE A 546 0.97 17.63 19.57
N GLN A 547 1.45 18.53 18.72
CA GLN A 547 0.69 19.73 18.37
C GLN A 547 -0.43 19.35 17.40
N TYR A 548 -1.59 19.94 17.58
CA TYR A 548 -2.76 19.70 16.75
C TYR A 548 -3.57 20.98 16.53
N GLU A 549 -4.35 20.97 15.45
CA GLU A 549 -5.42 21.92 15.21
C GLU A 549 -6.76 21.19 15.21
N VAL A 550 -7.80 21.82 15.76
CA VAL A 550 -9.18 21.31 15.66
C VAL A 550 -9.74 21.74 14.32
N LEU A 551 -10.20 20.77 13.52
CA LEU A 551 -10.78 21.00 12.20
C LEU A 551 -12.31 21.01 12.22
N ALA A 552 -12.93 20.18 13.06
CA ALA A 552 -14.39 20.11 13.21
C ALA A 552 -14.80 19.65 14.62
N GLY A 553 -15.97 20.07 15.06
CA GLY A 553 -16.52 19.74 16.38
C GLY A 553 -15.96 20.57 17.55
N PRO A 554 -16.38 20.27 18.79
CA PRO A 554 -15.85 20.94 19.97
C PRO A 554 -14.38 20.57 20.18
N GLY A 555 -13.56 21.49 20.69
CA GLY A 555 -12.15 21.24 21.05
C GLY A 555 -11.97 20.36 22.29
N ASP A 556 -12.88 19.41 22.53
CA ASP A 556 -12.80 18.45 23.63
C ASP A 556 -11.89 17.28 23.22
N LEU A 557 -10.81 17.08 23.97
CA LEU A 557 -9.90 15.95 23.81
C LEU A 557 -9.92 14.99 25.00
N ASN A 558 -10.88 15.13 25.90
CA ASN A 558 -11.10 14.15 26.95
C ASN A 558 -11.76 12.92 26.36
N VAL A 559 -10.97 11.87 26.14
CA VAL A 559 -11.42 10.65 25.50
C VAL A 559 -11.67 9.56 26.53
N THR A 560 -12.72 8.78 26.29
CA THR A 560 -12.96 7.50 26.97
C THR A 560 -12.84 6.39 25.94
N LEU A 561 -12.04 5.38 26.23
CA LEU A 561 -11.89 4.21 25.38
C LEU A 561 -11.78 2.93 26.20
N THR A 562 -12.04 1.80 25.55
CA THR A 562 -11.87 0.48 26.15
C THR A 562 -10.83 -0.30 25.35
N GLU A 563 -9.84 -0.84 26.03
CA GLU A 563 -8.83 -1.72 25.45
C GLU A 563 -8.62 -2.93 26.38
N ASN A 564 -8.56 -4.14 25.84
CA ASN A 564 -8.37 -5.36 26.65
C ASN A 564 -9.36 -5.48 27.83
N GLY A 565 -10.60 -5.03 27.62
CA GLY A 565 -11.66 -5.01 28.64
C GLY A 565 -11.41 -4.05 29.81
N CYS A 566 -10.49 -3.11 29.67
CA CYS A 566 -10.20 -2.05 30.65
C CYS A 566 -10.57 -0.69 30.07
N VAL A 567 -11.11 0.19 30.92
CA VAL A 567 -11.56 1.54 30.52
C VAL A 567 -10.49 2.56 30.86
N PHE A 568 -10.12 3.37 29.88
CA PHE A 568 -9.16 4.47 30.01
C PHE A 568 -9.85 5.80 29.72
N GLU A 569 -9.63 6.78 30.58
CA GLU A 569 -10.14 8.14 30.44
C GLU A 569 -8.99 9.13 30.63
N PHE A 570 -8.75 9.97 29.62
CA PHE A 570 -7.62 10.88 29.62
C PHE A 570 -7.79 12.01 28.59
N ASP A 571 -7.02 13.08 28.77
CA ASP A 571 -6.87 14.16 27.80
C ASP A 571 -5.84 13.75 26.72
N TYR A 572 -6.31 13.52 25.50
CA TYR A 572 -5.48 13.05 24.38
C TYR A 572 -4.38 14.04 23.98
N SER A 573 -4.49 15.32 24.36
CA SER A 573 -3.42 16.30 24.11
C SER A 573 -2.23 16.17 25.04
N LYS A 574 -2.42 15.58 26.22
CA LYS A 574 -1.43 15.58 27.31
C LYS A 574 -0.67 14.27 27.46
N VAL A 575 -1.13 13.21 26.79
CA VAL A 575 -0.51 11.88 26.87
C VAL A 575 -0.42 11.22 25.50
N TYR A 576 0.59 10.37 25.34
CA TYR A 576 0.72 9.55 24.14
C TYR A 576 -0.24 8.35 24.21
N TRP A 577 -1.09 8.19 23.19
CA TRP A 577 -1.94 7.02 23.01
C TRP A 577 -1.99 6.57 21.53
N ASN A 578 -2.02 5.25 21.30
CA ASN A 578 -2.14 4.68 19.97
C ASN A 578 -2.92 3.36 19.98
N SER A 579 -4.20 3.43 19.59
CA SER A 579 -5.12 2.28 19.52
C SER A 579 -4.65 1.16 18.57
N LYS A 580 -3.72 1.42 17.64
CA LYS A 580 -3.16 0.40 16.74
C LYS A 580 -2.20 -0.58 17.44
N LEU A 581 -1.85 -0.34 18.71
CA LEU A 581 -0.99 -1.21 19.50
C LEU A 581 -1.76 -2.23 20.35
N GLU A 582 -3.10 -2.21 20.35
CA GLU A 582 -3.91 -3.12 21.17
C GLU A 582 -3.56 -4.61 20.97
N THR A 583 -3.31 -5.03 19.73
CA THR A 583 -2.93 -6.42 19.42
C THR A 583 -1.60 -6.81 20.08
N GLU A 584 -0.66 -5.88 20.14
CA GLU A 584 0.64 -6.06 20.77
C GLU A 584 0.53 -6.01 22.30
N HIS A 585 -0.27 -5.09 22.85
CA HIS A 585 -0.60 -5.06 24.27
C HIS A 585 -1.23 -6.38 24.72
N THR A 586 -2.21 -6.87 23.97
CA THR A 586 -2.86 -8.17 24.20
C THR A 586 -1.87 -9.32 24.19
N ARG A 587 -0.94 -9.33 23.21
CA ARG A 587 0.07 -10.37 23.05
C ARG A 587 0.98 -10.44 24.29
N LEU A 588 1.49 -9.30 24.73
CA LEU A 588 2.41 -9.24 25.86
C LEU A 588 1.71 -9.53 27.20
N VAL A 589 0.51 -9.00 27.41
CA VAL A 589 -0.30 -9.29 28.62
C VAL A 589 -0.66 -10.78 28.72
N LYS A 590 -0.83 -11.48 27.58
CA LYS A 590 -1.03 -12.93 27.57
C LYS A 590 0.20 -13.71 28.08
N LEU A 591 1.41 -13.18 27.91
CA LEU A 591 2.65 -13.80 28.36
C LEU A 591 2.80 -13.79 29.89
N PHE A 592 2.29 -12.75 30.56
CA PHE A 592 2.47 -12.55 32.00
C PHE A 592 1.63 -13.54 32.82
N GLU A 593 2.26 -14.27 33.74
CA GLU A 593 1.55 -15.24 34.59
C GLU A 593 0.91 -14.57 35.81
N PRO A 594 -0.34 -14.95 36.18
CA PRO A 594 -0.94 -14.48 37.43
C PRO A 594 -0.02 -14.74 38.64
N GLY A 595 0.07 -13.77 39.54
CA GLY A 595 0.96 -13.81 40.70
C GLY A 595 2.43 -13.46 40.40
N ALA A 596 2.84 -13.31 39.12
CA ALA A 596 4.17 -12.80 38.78
C ALA A 596 4.24 -11.26 38.93
N VAL A 597 5.46 -10.72 38.90
CA VAL A 597 5.73 -9.28 38.90
C VAL A 597 6.19 -8.81 37.51
N VAL A 598 5.59 -7.73 37.02
CA VAL A 598 5.97 -7.02 35.79
C VAL A 598 6.37 -5.59 36.16
N CYS A 599 7.46 -5.10 35.57
CA CYS A 599 7.86 -3.70 35.64
C CYS A 599 7.61 -3.05 34.28
N ASP A 600 6.68 -2.11 34.23
CA ASP A 600 6.38 -1.31 33.03
C ASP A 600 7.07 0.05 33.18
N VAL A 601 8.25 0.19 32.55
CA VAL A 601 9.17 1.31 32.81
C VAL A 601 8.68 2.62 32.17
N MET A 602 7.96 2.52 31.04
CA MET A 602 7.37 3.64 30.31
C MET A 602 5.92 3.31 29.96
N GLY A 603 5.11 3.12 31.01
CA GLY A 603 3.76 2.61 30.93
C GLY A 603 2.72 3.60 30.44
N GLY A 604 3.02 4.89 30.29
CA GLY A 604 2.02 5.90 29.93
C GLY A 604 0.83 5.86 30.88
N ILE A 605 -0.38 5.69 30.33
CA ILE A 605 -1.61 5.54 31.11
C ILE A 605 -1.93 4.08 31.49
N GLY A 606 -1.02 3.14 31.21
CA GLY A 606 -1.07 1.74 31.64
C GLY A 606 -1.78 0.75 30.70
N PRO A 607 -1.59 0.78 29.36
CA PRO A 607 -2.22 -0.20 28.47
C PRO A 607 -1.67 -1.63 28.65
N PHE A 608 -0.46 -1.80 29.19
CA PHE A 608 0.02 -3.11 29.67
C PHE A 608 -0.34 -3.33 31.13
N ALA A 609 -0.09 -2.33 31.98
CA ALA A 609 -0.21 -2.44 33.43
C ALA A 609 -1.62 -2.76 33.92
N VAL A 610 -2.63 -2.03 33.45
CA VAL A 610 -4.00 -2.18 33.95
C VAL A 610 -4.61 -3.52 33.52
N PRO A 611 -4.50 -3.98 32.24
CA PRO A 611 -4.96 -5.31 31.86
C PRO A 611 -4.19 -6.44 32.53
N ALA A 612 -2.88 -6.29 32.77
CA ALA A 612 -2.10 -7.28 33.53
C ALA A 612 -2.56 -7.35 35.00
N GLY A 613 -2.82 -6.21 35.65
CA GLY A 613 -3.41 -6.16 36.99
C GLY A 613 -4.77 -6.87 37.06
N LYS A 614 -5.61 -6.70 36.05
CA LYS A 614 -6.92 -7.39 35.95
C LYS A 614 -6.79 -8.90 35.82
N LYS A 615 -5.66 -9.40 35.32
CA LYS A 615 -5.29 -10.82 35.25
C LYS A 615 -4.70 -11.34 36.59
N GLY A 616 -4.51 -10.48 37.59
CA GLY A 616 -3.90 -10.83 38.87
C GLY A 616 -2.37 -10.84 38.82
N VAL A 617 -1.77 -10.08 37.90
CA VAL A 617 -0.31 -9.88 37.81
C VAL A 617 0.04 -8.63 38.61
N PHE A 618 1.07 -8.71 39.44
CA PHE A 618 1.59 -7.54 40.13
C PHE A 618 2.37 -6.66 39.15
N VAL A 619 2.07 -5.36 39.09
CA VAL A 619 2.72 -4.44 38.15
C VAL A 619 3.22 -3.20 38.86
N TRP A 620 4.51 -2.92 38.68
CA TRP A 620 5.12 -1.63 39.02
C TRP A 620 5.16 -0.82 37.72
N ALA A 621 4.26 0.15 37.60
CA ALA A 621 4.04 0.90 36.37
C ALA A 621 4.52 2.35 36.53
N ASN A 622 5.46 2.77 35.70
CA ASN A 622 6.07 4.09 35.75
C ASN A 622 5.86 4.85 34.45
N ASP A 623 5.72 6.16 34.56
CA ASP A 623 5.91 7.06 33.42
C ASP A 623 6.48 8.39 33.88
N LYS A 624 7.37 8.99 33.09
CA LYS A 624 7.98 10.29 33.43
C LYS A 624 7.00 11.45 33.32
N ASN A 625 5.99 11.36 32.45
CA ASN A 625 5.00 12.42 32.28
C ASN A 625 4.03 12.44 33.47
N PRO A 626 3.93 13.55 34.23
CA PRO A 626 3.02 13.64 35.38
C PRO A 626 1.53 13.49 34.99
N GLU A 627 1.14 13.90 33.77
CA GLU A 627 -0.23 13.70 33.28
C GLU A 627 -0.49 12.21 32.98
N SER A 628 0.46 11.50 32.37
CA SER A 628 0.37 10.04 32.19
C SER A 628 0.18 9.34 33.54
N TYR A 629 0.98 9.69 34.54
CA TYR A 629 0.87 9.15 35.89
C TYR A 629 -0.48 9.44 36.55
N LYS A 630 -0.99 10.67 36.41
CA LYS A 630 -2.32 11.06 36.88
C LYS A 630 -3.42 10.17 36.28
N TYR A 631 -3.40 9.97 34.95
CA TYR A 631 -4.39 9.11 34.29
C TYR A 631 -4.18 7.62 34.56
N LEU A 632 -2.95 7.17 34.76
CA LEU A 632 -2.64 5.81 35.19
C LEU A 632 -3.26 5.52 36.57
N LYS A 633 -3.11 6.41 37.55
CA LYS A 633 -3.77 6.28 38.87
C LYS A 633 -5.29 6.16 38.73
N ALA A 634 -5.89 7.07 37.96
CA ALA A 634 -7.32 7.04 37.71
C ALA A 634 -7.77 5.75 36.98
N ALA A 635 -6.95 5.21 36.07
CA ALA A 635 -7.23 3.96 35.38
C ALA A 635 -7.13 2.75 36.32
N VAL A 636 -6.17 2.73 37.23
CA VAL A 636 -6.00 1.69 38.26
C VAL A 636 -7.23 1.60 39.17
N GLU A 637 -7.71 2.75 39.67
CA GLU A 637 -8.91 2.85 40.50
C GLU A 637 -10.18 2.46 39.70
N ARG A 638 -10.36 3.05 38.51
CA ARG A 638 -11.54 2.80 37.67
C ARG A 638 -11.70 1.33 37.29
N ASN A 639 -10.58 0.63 37.06
CA ASN A 639 -10.58 -0.79 36.70
C ASN A 639 -10.47 -1.74 37.89
N ARG A 640 -10.38 -1.21 39.12
CA ARG A 640 -10.32 -1.96 40.38
C ARG A 640 -9.13 -2.92 40.45
N VAL A 641 -7.95 -2.43 40.10
CA VAL A 641 -6.70 -3.20 40.08
C VAL A 641 -5.65 -2.65 41.06
N GLU A 642 -6.08 -1.86 42.05
CA GLU A 642 -5.23 -1.17 43.04
C GLU A 642 -4.36 -2.13 43.84
N GLN A 643 -4.85 -3.35 44.09
CA GLN A 643 -4.10 -4.38 44.81
C GLN A 643 -2.95 -4.99 43.98
N PHE A 644 -3.00 -4.84 42.66
CA PHE A 644 -2.06 -5.45 41.74
C PHE A 644 -1.17 -4.42 41.04
N VAL A 645 -1.65 -3.21 40.76
CA VAL A 645 -0.92 -2.20 39.99
C VAL A 645 -0.51 -1.03 40.88
N ARG A 646 0.79 -0.76 40.94
CA ARG A 646 1.39 0.37 41.66
C ARG A 646 1.91 1.39 40.65
N PRO A 647 1.33 2.59 40.60
CA PRO A 647 1.76 3.64 39.70
C PRO A 647 2.89 4.50 40.30
N PHE A 648 3.86 4.88 39.47
CA PHE A 648 5.02 5.71 39.81
C PHE A 648 5.23 6.83 38.77
N ASN A 649 5.94 7.89 39.18
CA ASN A 649 6.34 8.99 38.32
C ASN A 649 7.82 9.33 38.56
N ALA A 650 8.69 8.68 37.80
CA ALA A 650 10.14 8.80 37.87
C ALA A 650 10.77 8.69 36.47
N ASP A 651 12.05 9.07 36.36
CA ASP A 651 12.82 8.78 35.15
C ASP A 651 13.03 7.26 35.02
N GLY A 652 12.90 6.74 33.80
CA GLY A 652 13.02 5.31 33.53
C GLY A 652 14.39 4.73 33.87
N LEU A 653 15.46 5.52 33.78
CA LEU A 653 16.81 5.08 34.14
C LEU A 653 16.91 4.74 35.63
N ASP A 654 16.41 5.64 36.49
CA ASP A 654 16.42 5.44 37.94
C ASP A 654 15.40 4.39 38.37
N PHE A 655 14.23 4.39 37.70
CA PHE A 655 13.11 3.53 38.08
C PHE A 655 13.42 2.04 37.95
N ILE A 656 14.25 1.62 36.99
CA ILE A 656 14.59 0.19 36.80
C ILE A 656 15.16 -0.41 38.10
N HIS A 657 16.10 0.29 38.74
CA HIS A 657 16.65 -0.14 40.01
C HIS A 657 15.67 0.04 41.18
N GLN A 658 15.01 1.20 41.24
CA GLN A 658 14.03 1.49 42.30
C GLN A 658 12.90 0.44 42.33
N ALA A 659 12.45 -0.02 41.17
CA ALA A 659 11.43 -1.05 41.06
C ALA A 659 11.92 -2.39 41.63
N ALA A 660 13.14 -2.82 41.29
CA ALA A 660 13.72 -4.06 41.83
C ALA A 660 13.88 -4.00 43.36
N ASP A 661 14.36 -2.87 43.88
CA ASP A 661 14.49 -2.60 45.32
C ASP A 661 13.12 -2.58 46.02
N SER A 662 12.13 -1.89 45.42
CA SER A 662 10.77 -1.77 45.95
C SER A 662 10.02 -3.11 45.96
N VAL A 663 10.18 -3.95 44.93
CA VAL A 663 9.57 -5.29 44.87
C VAL A 663 10.12 -6.19 45.97
N LEU A 664 11.45 -6.18 46.17
CA LEU A 664 12.06 -6.95 47.25
C LEU A 664 11.59 -6.46 48.63
N ALA A 665 11.51 -5.15 48.84
CA ALA A 665 10.98 -4.57 50.08
C ALA A 665 9.53 -4.99 50.32
N ALA A 666 8.68 -4.94 49.28
CA ALA A 666 7.28 -5.38 49.38
C ALA A 666 7.15 -6.88 49.74
N HIS A 667 8.02 -7.72 49.18
CA HIS A 667 8.11 -9.12 49.54
C HIS A 667 8.53 -9.33 51.01
N GLN A 668 9.57 -8.62 51.46
CA GLN A 668 10.06 -8.68 52.84
C GLN A 668 8.99 -8.19 53.84
N ASN A 669 8.22 -7.18 53.46
CA ASN A 669 7.07 -6.68 54.21
C ASN A 669 5.83 -7.61 54.16
N GLN A 670 5.93 -8.75 53.47
CA GLN A 670 4.85 -9.74 53.32
C GLN A 670 3.56 -9.16 52.72
N GLU A 671 3.72 -8.19 51.82
CA GLU A 671 2.61 -7.59 51.10
C GLU A 671 1.92 -8.63 50.19
N LYS A 672 0.59 -8.51 50.06
CA LYS A 672 -0.25 -9.49 49.36
C LYS A 672 -1.51 -8.85 48.80
N ALA A 673 -1.97 -9.36 47.67
CA ALA A 673 -3.29 -9.07 47.14
C ALA A 673 -4.32 -10.07 47.69
N VAL A 674 -5.52 -9.59 48.01
CA VAL A 674 -6.67 -10.37 48.46
C VAL A 674 -7.68 -10.42 47.32
N VAL A 675 -7.84 -11.61 46.73
CA VAL A 675 -8.81 -11.87 45.66
C VAL A 675 -10.00 -12.61 46.24
N ILE A 676 -11.19 -12.01 46.11
CA ILE A 676 -12.44 -12.61 46.55
C ILE A 676 -13.12 -13.26 45.35
N THR A 677 -13.16 -14.58 45.29
CA THR A 677 -13.86 -15.32 44.22
C THR A 677 -15.19 -15.89 44.72
N LYS A 678 -16.24 -15.75 43.91
CA LYS A 678 -17.55 -16.37 44.16
C LYS A 678 -17.59 -17.73 43.49
N LYS A 679 -17.43 -18.83 44.23
CA LYS A 679 -17.69 -20.18 43.68
C LYS A 679 -19.18 -20.54 43.82
N LYS A 680 -19.77 -21.10 42.76
CA LYS A 680 -21.06 -21.80 42.86
C LYS A 680 -20.85 -23.08 43.67
N ALA A 681 -21.71 -23.33 44.66
CA ALA A 681 -21.70 -24.58 45.40
C ALA A 681 -21.84 -25.76 44.42
N PRO A 682 -21.10 -26.87 44.58
CA PRO A 682 -21.25 -28.05 43.74
C PRO A 682 -22.67 -28.60 43.86
N GLN A 683 -23.42 -28.62 42.75
CA GLN A 683 -24.73 -29.26 42.71
C GLN A 683 -24.53 -30.76 42.51
N THR A 684 -24.72 -31.55 43.57
CA THR A 684 -24.83 -33.01 43.47
C THR A 684 -26.10 -33.39 42.70
N THR A 685 -25.98 -34.39 41.84
CA THR A 685 -26.98 -34.78 40.83
C THR A 685 -28.27 -35.42 41.37
N THR A 686 -28.44 -35.54 42.68
CA THR A 686 -29.54 -36.33 43.27
C THR A 686 -30.68 -35.51 43.88
N GLU A 687 -30.62 -34.17 43.92
CA GLU A 687 -31.70 -33.35 44.51
C GLU A 687 -32.22 -32.28 43.54
N LYS A 688 -32.92 -32.72 42.49
CA LYS A 688 -33.67 -31.85 41.55
C LYS A 688 -35.06 -31.44 42.06
N ARG A 689 -35.38 -31.61 43.34
CA ARG A 689 -36.70 -31.26 43.91
C ARG A 689 -36.58 -30.60 45.29
N GLN A 690 -36.02 -29.40 45.34
CA GLN A 690 -36.47 -28.28 46.20
C GLN A 690 -35.59 -27.06 45.94
N LYS A 691 -36.17 -25.97 45.44
CA LYS A 691 -35.49 -24.69 45.22
C LYS A 691 -35.22 -24.01 46.58
N LYS A 692 -34.06 -24.25 47.17
CA LYS A 692 -33.39 -23.26 48.04
C LYS A 692 -32.04 -22.91 47.39
N LYS A 693 -31.92 -21.69 46.83
CA LYS A 693 -30.64 -21.14 46.39
C LYS A 693 -29.79 -20.90 47.64
N SER A 694 -28.85 -21.79 47.94
CA SER A 694 -27.80 -21.48 48.90
C SER A 694 -26.96 -20.29 48.38
N PRO A 695 -26.59 -19.33 49.25
CA PRO A 695 -25.77 -18.20 48.85
C PRO A 695 -24.40 -18.66 48.33
N PRO A 696 -23.79 -17.94 47.36
CA PRO A 696 -22.48 -18.29 46.84
C PRO A 696 -21.41 -18.24 47.94
N VAL A 697 -20.56 -19.26 48.00
CA VAL A 697 -19.42 -19.31 48.94
C VAL A 697 -18.34 -18.35 48.43
N LEU A 698 -17.94 -17.40 49.28
CA LEU A 698 -16.84 -16.48 49.04
C LEU A 698 -15.54 -17.16 49.46
N ILE A 699 -14.57 -17.29 48.55
CA ILE A 699 -13.22 -17.77 48.86
C ILE A 699 -12.28 -16.58 48.76
N GLU A 700 -11.61 -16.28 49.88
CA GLU A 700 -10.54 -15.30 49.95
C GLU A 700 -9.21 -15.98 49.66
N GLU A 701 -8.60 -15.66 48.53
CA GLU A 701 -7.26 -16.10 48.17
C GLU A 701 -6.28 -14.96 48.40
N LYS A 702 -5.20 -15.22 49.16
CA LYS A 702 -4.14 -14.25 49.44
C LYS A 702 -2.93 -14.57 48.58
N ILE A 703 -2.63 -13.71 47.61
CA ILE A 703 -1.52 -13.88 46.67
C ILE A 703 -0.36 -12.99 47.16
N PRO A 704 0.78 -13.56 47.60
CA PRO A 704 1.91 -12.77 48.07
C PRO A 704 2.67 -12.13 46.91
N VAL A 705 3.28 -10.96 47.15
CA VAL A 705 4.19 -10.33 46.19
C VAL A 705 5.50 -11.15 46.11
N PRO A 706 5.93 -11.58 44.91
CA PRO A 706 7.23 -12.25 44.71
C PRO A 706 8.43 -11.35 45.03
N ALA A 707 9.57 -11.95 45.37
CA ALA A 707 10.81 -11.23 45.67
C ALA A 707 11.51 -10.62 44.44
N THR A 708 11.16 -11.04 43.23
CA THR A 708 11.86 -10.70 41.99
C THR A 708 10.89 -10.32 40.86
N ILE A 709 11.38 -9.50 39.95
CA ILE A 709 10.65 -9.11 38.73
C ILE A 709 10.79 -10.21 37.69
N GLY A 710 9.67 -10.64 37.11
CA GLY A 710 9.65 -11.64 36.03
C GLY A 710 9.85 -11.02 34.64
N HIS A 711 9.29 -9.83 34.42
CA HIS A 711 9.35 -9.14 33.14
C HIS A 711 9.56 -7.64 33.30
N PHE A 712 10.38 -7.06 32.42
CA PHE A 712 10.45 -5.61 32.19
C PHE A 712 9.89 -5.28 30.81
N VAL A 713 9.15 -4.19 30.70
CA VAL A 713 8.55 -3.68 29.46
C VAL A 713 8.98 -2.24 29.25
N MET A 714 9.48 -1.93 28.05
CA MET A 714 9.93 -0.57 27.68
C MET A 714 9.33 -0.14 26.34
N ASN A 715 8.14 0.48 26.38
CA ASN A 715 7.43 0.96 25.20
C ASN A 715 7.79 2.42 24.83
N LEU A 716 9.07 2.62 24.51
CA LEU A 716 9.62 3.89 24.04
C LEU A 716 10.45 3.67 22.77
N PRO A 717 9.85 3.35 21.61
CA PRO A 717 10.58 2.76 20.48
C PRO A 717 11.67 3.64 19.84
N ALA A 718 11.64 4.95 20.10
CA ALA A 718 12.67 5.87 19.63
C ALA A 718 14.00 5.69 20.39
N SER A 719 13.94 5.47 21.71
CA SER A 719 15.12 5.51 22.59
C SER A 719 15.20 4.38 23.63
N ALA A 720 14.26 3.44 23.70
CA ALA A 720 14.23 2.42 24.76
C ALA A 720 15.51 1.56 24.83
N ILE A 721 16.21 1.35 23.71
CA ILE A 721 17.49 0.64 23.71
C ILE A 721 18.56 1.40 24.51
N GLU A 722 18.50 2.72 24.59
CA GLU A 722 19.45 3.56 25.32
C GLU A 722 19.35 3.34 26.85
N PHE A 723 18.19 2.88 27.33
CA PHE A 723 17.95 2.56 28.75
C PHE A 723 18.51 1.20 29.16
N LEU A 724 19.00 0.38 28.21
CA LEU A 724 19.48 -0.98 28.53
C LEU A 724 20.70 -1.00 29.46
N GLY A 725 21.48 0.09 29.51
CA GLY A 725 22.59 0.21 30.46
C GLY A 725 22.14 0.18 31.92
N ALA A 726 20.93 0.65 32.23
CA ALA A 726 20.39 0.71 33.59
C ALA A 726 20.02 -0.67 34.18
N TYR A 727 20.10 -1.75 33.41
CA TYR A 727 19.97 -3.10 33.97
C TYR A 727 21.26 -3.61 34.62
N ARG A 728 22.39 -2.92 34.41
CA ARG A 728 23.67 -3.29 35.01
C ARG A 728 23.60 -3.17 36.53
N GLY A 729 23.83 -4.28 37.22
CA GLY A 729 23.80 -4.32 38.69
C GLY A 729 22.41 -4.16 39.30
N VAL A 730 21.33 -4.39 38.53
CA VAL A 730 19.95 -4.33 39.05
C VAL A 730 19.69 -5.32 40.19
N TYR A 731 20.43 -6.42 40.25
CA TYR A 731 20.42 -7.41 41.32
C TYR A 731 21.81 -7.62 41.96
N SER A 732 22.68 -6.61 41.93
CA SER A 732 24.03 -6.69 42.52
C SER A 732 23.97 -7.19 43.98
N GLY A 733 24.69 -8.27 44.30
CA GLY A 733 24.71 -8.89 45.63
C GLY A 733 23.43 -9.64 46.03
N ARG A 734 22.55 -9.96 45.07
CA ARG A 734 21.26 -10.65 45.27
C ARG A 734 21.14 -11.93 44.44
N GLU A 735 22.25 -12.58 44.16
CA GLU A 735 22.34 -13.80 43.34
C GLU A 735 21.53 -14.96 43.95
N SER A 736 21.43 -15.00 45.29
CA SER A 736 20.67 -16.00 46.03
C SER A 736 19.18 -16.02 45.67
N LEU A 737 18.62 -14.89 45.19
CA LEU A 737 17.23 -14.80 44.75
C LEU A 737 16.94 -15.60 43.46
N PHE A 738 17.98 -15.99 42.71
CA PHE A 738 17.86 -16.66 41.40
C PHE A 738 18.49 -18.06 41.40
N SER A 739 18.71 -18.65 42.58
CA SER A 739 19.36 -19.97 42.71
C SER A 739 18.46 -21.14 42.29
N SER A 740 17.14 -20.93 42.19
CA SER A 740 16.19 -21.95 41.75
C SER A 740 15.95 -21.87 40.24
N PRO A 741 15.97 -23.00 39.49
CA PRO A 741 15.59 -23.04 38.07
C PRO A 741 14.17 -22.53 37.79
N GLN A 742 13.30 -22.49 38.80
CA GLN A 742 11.93 -21.98 38.71
C GLN A 742 11.84 -20.45 38.80
N GLN A 743 12.95 -19.78 39.13
CA GLN A 743 13.07 -18.33 39.23
C GLN A 743 14.21 -17.84 38.32
N PRO A 744 14.03 -17.87 36.98
CA PRO A 744 15.02 -17.33 36.06
C PRO A 744 15.12 -15.81 36.21
N LEU A 745 16.24 -15.24 35.76
CA LEU A 745 16.40 -13.79 35.62
C LEU A 745 15.27 -13.18 34.77
N PRO A 746 14.96 -11.88 34.91
CA PRO A 746 13.83 -11.27 34.20
C PRO A 746 13.95 -11.35 32.67
N LEU A 747 12.80 -11.43 31.98
CA LEU A 747 12.73 -11.12 30.54
C LEU A 747 12.63 -9.61 30.34
N VAL A 748 13.39 -9.07 29.40
CA VAL A 748 13.33 -7.67 29.00
C VAL A 748 12.68 -7.58 27.62
N HIS A 749 11.59 -6.84 27.53
CA HIS A 749 10.87 -6.55 26.28
C HIS A 749 11.11 -5.08 25.90
N VAL A 750 11.97 -4.87 24.90
CA VAL A 750 12.37 -3.54 24.43
C VAL A 750 11.78 -3.26 23.04
N TYR A 751 10.97 -2.21 22.93
CA TYR A 751 10.47 -1.78 21.64
C TYR A 751 11.49 -0.86 20.96
N CYS A 752 11.61 -0.94 19.64
CA CYS A 752 12.53 -0.09 18.87
C CYS A 752 12.06 0.16 17.43
N PHE A 753 12.54 1.24 16.81
CA PHE A 753 12.44 1.44 15.37
C PHE A 753 13.69 0.92 14.65
N SER A 754 13.51 0.34 13.46
CA SER A 754 14.58 0.04 12.51
C SER A 754 14.07 0.23 11.07
N PHE A 755 15.00 0.37 10.13
CA PHE A 755 14.67 0.55 8.71
C PHE A 755 14.01 -0.70 8.15
N LYS A 756 13.18 -0.51 7.12
CA LYS A 756 12.64 -1.62 6.34
C LYS A 756 13.82 -2.36 5.68
N PRO A 757 13.93 -3.70 5.78
CA PRO A 757 15.02 -4.43 5.13
C PRO A 757 14.93 -4.24 3.61
N ASP A 758 15.99 -3.72 3.00
CA ASP A 758 16.11 -3.64 1.55
C ASP A 758 16.43 -5.03 0.98
N ASN A 759 15.78 -5.40 -0.12
CA ASN A 759 16.03 -6.67 -0.82
C ASN A 759 17.45 -6.76 -1.42
N THR A 760 18.24 -5.68 -1.37
CA THR A 760 19.48 -5.50 -2.14
C THR A 760 20.75 -5.50 -1.28
N THR A 761 20.70 -5.08 -0.01
CA THR A 761 21.90 -4.80 0.82
C THR A 761 22.19 -5.86 1.89
N GLY A 762 21.34 -6.88 2.04
CA GLY A 762 21.59 -8.03 2.92
C GLY A 762 21.72 -7.72 4.42
N THR A 763 21.52 -6.47 4.86
CA THR A 763 21.52 -6.12 6.29
C THR A 763 20.09 -6.27 6.81
N SER A 764 19.82 -7.36 7.51
CA SER A 764 18.53 -7.59 8.14
C SER A 764 18.32 -6.59 9.29
N ALA A 765 17.15 -5.97 9.40
CA ALA A 765 16.81 -5.05 10.50
C ALA A 765 17.08 -5.68 11.88
N GLN A 766 16.94 -7.00 11.99
CA GLN A 766 17.29 -7.78 13.18
C GLN A 766 18.76 -7.66 13.55
N LYS A 767 19.68 -7.62 12.58
CA LYS A 767 21.12 -7.49 12.84
C LYS A 767 21.45 -6.12 13.46
N ASP A 768 20.91 -5.04 12.89
CA ASP A 768 21.04 -3.68 13.45
C ASP A 768 20.53 -3.62 14.90
N ILE A 769 19.35 -4.19 15.16
CA ILE A 769 18.77 -4.21 16.50
C ILE A 769 19.67 -5.01 17.47
N CYS A 770 20.17 -6.19 17.07
CA CYS A 770 21.10 -6.96 17.89
C CYS A 770 22.42 -6.21 18.18
N GLU A 771 22.96 -5.50 17.19
CA GLU A 771 24.17 -4.69 17.35
C GLU A 771 23.95 -3.55 18.34
N ARG A 772 22.82 -2.83 18.24
CA ARG A 772 22.47 -1.76 19.19
C ARG A 772 22.23 -2.29 20.61
N ILE A 773 21.53 -3.41 20.76
CA ILE A 773 21.34 -4.06 22.08
C ILE A 773 22.68 -4.47 22.66
N THR A 774 23.53 -5.15 21.88
CA THR A 774 24.86 -5.60 22.33
C THR A 774 25.70 -4.43 22.81
N LYS A 775 25.69 -3.32 22.05
CA LYS A 775 26.45 -2.12 22.35
C LYS A 775 26.02 -1.48 23.67
N THR A 776 24.71 -1.28 23.89
CA THR A 776 24.22 -0.56 25.08
C THR A 776 24.17 -1.45 26.32
N LEU A 777 23.82 -2.73 26.17
CA LEU A 777 23.78 -3.70 27.28
C LEU A 777 25.19 -4.10 27.74
N GLY A 778 26.19 -3.98 26.86
CA GLY A 778 27.56 -4.42 27.13
C GLY A 778 27.73 -5.94 27.11
N TYR A 779 26.77 -6.69 26.55
CA TYR A 779 26.76 -8.15 26.49
C TYR A 779 26.35 -8.64 25.08
N PRO A 780 27.09 -9.57 24.46
CA PRO A 780 26.78 -10.05 23.12
C PRO A 780 25.48 -10.86 23.08
N VAL A 781 24.54 -10.45 22.22
CA VAL A 781 23.28 -11.18 22.01
C VAL A 781 23.25 -11.87 20.64
N LYS A 782 22.61 -13.04 20.60
CA LYS A 782 22.45 -13.85 19.39
C LYS A 782 20.97 -13.94 19.00
N LEU A 783 20.68 -13.61 17.74
CA LEU A 783 19.34 -13.77 17.19
C LEU A 783 18.92 -15.25 17.13
N VAL A 784 17.72 -15.53 17.61
CA VAL A 784 17.03 -16.82 17.49
C VAL A 784 15.71 -16.65 16.73
N ASP A 785 15.27 -17.73 16.08
CA ASP A 785 14.11 -17.75 15.18
C ASP A 785 12.83 -17.31 15.90
N ASP A 786 12.02 -16.50 15.22
CA ASP A 786 10.80 -15.84 15.70
C ASP A 786 9.74 -16.83 16.22
N LYS A 787 9.89 -18.13 15.91
CA LYS A 787 9.02 -19.23 16.35
C LYS A 787 9.40 -19.82 17.72
N ALA A 788 10.52 -19.42 18.31
CA ALA A 788 10.83 -19.77 19.69
C ALA A 788 9.74 -19.19 20.62
N GLU A 789 9.24 -20.01 21.55
CA GLU A 789 8.35 -19.52 22.60
C GLU A 789 9.13 -18.51 23.45
N GLU A 790 8.60 -17.29 23.64
CA GLU A 790 9.30 -16.22 24.37
C GLU A 790 9.65 -16.61 25.81
N LYS A 791 8.92 -17.57 26.38
CA LYS A 791 9.22 -18.14 27.71
C LYS A 791 10.49 -19.02 27.73
N ALA A 792 10.89 -19.56 26.58
CA ALA A 792 12.02 -20.47 26.41
C ALA A 792 13.29 -19.78 25.90
N ILE A 793 13.35 -18.44 25.95
CA ILE A 793 14.55 -17.68 25.56
C ILE A 793 15.65 -17.93 26.60
N ASN A 794 16.77 -18.48 26.13
CA ASN A 794 17.94 -18.72 26.96
C ASN A 794 18.77 -17.44 27.13
N GLU A 795 19.71 -17.48 28.07
CA GLU A 795 20.67 -16.40 28.24
C GLU A 795 21.49 -16.16 26.97
N GLY A 796 21.70 -14.88 26.63
CA GLY A 796 22.39 -14.46 25.41
C GLY A 796 21.58 -14.61 24.12
N GLU A 797 20.35 -15.10 24.17
CA GLU A 797 19.45 -15.19 23.03
C GLU A 797 18.48 -14.00 22.97
N VAL A 798 18.19 -13.51 21.76
CA VAL A 798 17.19 -12.46 21.50
C VAL A 798 16.21 -12.89 20.41
N VAL A 799 14.92 -12.69 20.68
CA VAL A 799 13.83 -12.87 19.72
C VAL A 799 13.35 -11.49 19.28
N ILE A 800 13.29 -11.22 17.98
CA ILE A 800 12.87 -9.93 17.44
C ILE A 800 11.59 -10.11 16.62
N ARG A 801 10.51 -9.48 17.08
CA ARG A 801 9.21 -9.51 16.40
C ARG A 801 8.91 -8.20 15.72
N ASN A 802 8.39 -8.26 14.49
CA ASN A 802 7.77 -7.10 13.86
C ASN A 802 6.42 -6.80 14.53
N VAL A 803 6.24 -5.56 14.96
CA VAL A 803 5.00 -5.10 15.60
C VAL A 803 4.09 -4.43 14.58
N ARG A 804 4.62 -3.44 13.84
CA ARG A 804 3.86 -2.73 12.81
C ARG A 804 4.74 -1.91 11.86
N ASN A 805 4.17 -1.59 10.71
CA ASN A 805 4.68 -0.55 9.82
C ASN A 805 4.35 0.85 10.39
N VAL A 806 5.34 1.73 10.49
CA VAL A 806 5.20 3.09 11.03
C VAL A 806 5.16 4.13 9.92
N SER A 807 6.06 4.00 8.95
CA SER A 807 6.13 4.82 7.73
C SER A 807 6.80 3.99 6.63
N PRO A 808 6.76 4.40 5.34
CA PRO A 808 7.27 3.59 4.22
C PRO A 808 8.65 2.94 4.44
N ASN A 809 9.55 3.62 5.15
CA ASN A 809 10.92 3.17 5.40
C ASN A 809 11.19 2.76 6.86
N LYS A 810 10.19 2.80 7.77
CA LYS A 810 10.39 2.61 9.21
C LYS A 810 9.42 1.61 9.80
N TRP A 811 9.93 0.55 10.41
CA TRP A 811 9.16 -0.47 11.11
C TRP A 811 9.40 -0.42 12.61
N MET A 812 8.38 -0.80 13.39
CA MET A 812 8.46 -0.98 14.83
C MET A 812 8.65 -2.46 15.14
N TYR A 813 9.60 -2.75 16.03
CA TYR A 813 9.92 -4.10 16.49
C TYR A 813 9.86 -4.18 18.02
N CYS A 814 9.65 -5.39 18.52
CA CYS A 814 9.84 -5.76 19.93
C CYS A 814 10.96 -6.79 19.99
N ALA A 815 12.08 -6.43 20.62
CA ALA A 815 13.14 -7.37 20.95
C ALA A 815 12.93 -7.88 22.38
N SER A 816 12.90 -9.20 22.55
CA SER A 816 12.75 -9.85 23.84
C SER A 816 13.97 -10.70 24.13
N PHE A 817 14.58 -10.54 25.30
CA PHE A 817 15.74 -11.33 25.72
C PHE A 817 15.73 -11.57 27.23
N ARG A 818 16.40 -12.64 27.68
CA ARG A 818 16.64 -12.90 29.09
C ARG A 818 17.79 -12.01 29.58
N LEU A 819 17.59 -11.28 30.67
CA LEU A 819 18.65 -10.45 31.24
C LEU A 819 19.86 -11.33 31.60
N PRO A 820 21.07 -11.07 31.07
CA PRO A 820 22.25 -11.88 31.38
C PRO A 820 22.68 -11.75 32.84
N ALA A 821 23.14 -12.84 33.44
CA ALA A 821 23.60 -12.87 34.83
C ALA A 821 24.80 -11.93 35.04
N GLU A 822 25.73 -11.90 34.09
CA GLU A 822 26.90 -11.00 34.11
C GLU A 822 26.51 -9.52 34.16
N VAL A 823 25.37 -9.16 33.57
CA VAL A 823 24.86 -7.78 33.59
C VAL A 823 24.06 -7.54 34.87
N ALA A 824 23.14 -8.43 35.21
CA ALA A 824 22.25 -8.29 36.36
C ALA A 824 23.00 -8.18 37.70
N PHE A 825 24.09 -8.94 37.85
CA PHE A 825 24.87 -9.05 39.09
C PHE A 825 26.16 -8.23 39.07
N ALA A 826 26.41 -7.47 38.01
CA ALA A 826 27.53 -6.53 37.97
C ALA A 826 27.50 -5.55 39.16
N PRO A 827 28.63 -4.91 39.51
CA PRO A 827 28.61 -3.78 40.43
C PRO A 827 27.65 -2.71 39.94
N ARG A 828 26.83 -2.17 40.85
CA ARG A 828 25.96 -1.03 40.58
C ARG A 828 26.83 0.22 40.47
N GLU A 829 26.74 0.92 39.34
CA GLU A 829 27.49 2.17 39.08
C GLU A 829 26.91 3.36 39.85
#